data_AF-A0A8H3QJE9-F1
#
_entry.id   AF-A0A8H3QJE9-F1
#
_cell.length_a   1.000
_cell.length_b   1.000
_cell.length_c   1.000
_cell.angle_alpha   90.00
_cell.angle_beta   90.00
_cell.angle_gamma   90.00
#
_symmetry.space_group_name_H-M   'P 1'
#
loop_
_entity.id
_entity.type
_entity.pdbx_description
1 polymer ?
#
loop_
_entity_poly.entity_id
_entity_poly.type
_entity_poly.pdbx_seq_one_letter_code
_entity_poly.pdbx_strand_id
1 'polypeptide(L)'
;MSFKCPLCMRIFSQRFAYTQHAQKCLKNVEVEVEEDDDNNDSEKYSSEMDTRSNLSSEYENDKVEVDDDNDVQNMSFDSIGSAISEMSLEDSNFENILDSSEEPEIFEEPKNLNTKTCTEFPNDAYKDLMLLVTKYKINNKGGNEIIRFFNKHSNLTESPLPKNIEQGRAFMNNMKFSNLEFSKVLITKHEDKDYFLYYQNLIQCIKNILTVPDITQNFALSYENYEYNRESIYSEQNTGKWWKTTQESLPTGSKLLSIILYSDATTTDTLGKSQLHPIYITLGNIPIWRRNKQDAKQLLGYLPILEAANKDLVRDTFHKSLRHLLEPIILLKDGIDLFINNENTWFYPRVSTIIADWPEAASFCLVYKSSNSNLPCHSCLVKRENLANIDLSVNDVILRTHDEMRKNFENDTQRSVCIESVHNFFWDLPNINIYLATVPDRMHHLDLGLFRYQIIFTCDILKSQHVNGNKLVEEVDRRLAAIPRFPGIKIFSNGLQSIARLTASEYRSLMKVMIFVIDNLYDENNNEVDNFVNNDDLTKLYEYWNEMYILSRYEEFSESDLEKFNDAIHRWARMFVKAFKFVSPSNLKLPKLHSWLLRTIKRQAISIRMSQHSVNPAKTPRTCKFSARLFEFSLQDANTFFNEKKDSVDNKMQTGFARFISCLDSYLDLLDGFTIIGETRINIYGSVTLENGAIMRATNRYHNKVWFSDIAISMDSEESNDYISDKGLCYGQALLLAEVLTDPPLNLALIQCYRVYTWCRSHSTPI
;
A
#
# COMPACT_ATOMS: atom_id res chain seq x y z
N MET A 1 -42.01 -13.57 -13.89
CA MET A 1 -42.00 -12.63 -15.03
C MET A 1 -41.16 -13.23 -16.14
N SER A 2 -41.73 -13.40 -17.34
CA SER A 2 -41.01 -13.87 -18.52
C SER A 2 -40.62 -12.67 -19.39
N PHE A 3 -39.38 -12.63 -19.86
CA PHE A 3 -38.83 -11.53 -20.65
C PHE A 3 -38.81 -11.92 -22.12
N LYS A 4 -39.57 -11.23 -22.96
CA LYS A 4 -39.67 -11.51 -24.40
C LYS A 4 -38.82 -10.52 -25.18
N CYS A 5 -37.96 -11.01 -26.06
CA CYS A 5 -37.20 -10.18 -26.99
C CYS A 5 -38.14 -9.65 -28.09
N PRO A 6 -38.29 -8.33 -28.26
CA PRO A 6 -39.17 -7.78 -29.29
C PRO A 6 -38.60 -7.96 -30.70
N LEU A 7 -37.28 -8.14 -30.84
CA LEU A 7 -36.58 -8.25 -32.13
C LEU A 7 -36.66 -9.65 -32.75
N CYS A 8 -36.70 -10.72 -31.93
CA CYS A 8 -36.72 -12.10 -32.44
C CYS A 8 -37.81 -12.98 -31.79
N MET A 9 -38.68 -12.38 -30.97
CA MET A 9 -39.83 -13.01 -30.30
C MET A 9 -39.52 -14.17 -29.34
N ARG A 10 -38.25 -14.42 -29.00
CA ARG A 10 -37.84 -15.44 -28.00
C ARG A 10 -38.19 -15.01 -26.57
N ILE A 11 -38.65 -15.95 -25.75
CA ILE A 11 -39.07 -15.73 -24.37
C ILE A 11 -38.07 -16.37 -23.40
N PHE A 12 -37.64 -15.61 -22.40
CA PHE A 12 -36.66 -16.01 -21.40
C PHE A 12 -37.28 -16.00 -19.99
N SER A 13 -36.99 -17.02 -19.19
CA SER A 13 -37.46 -17.12 -17.80
C SER A 13 -36.62 -16.32 -16.81
N GLN A 14 -35.41 -15.88 -17.20
CA GLN A 14 -34.47 -15.14 -16.34
C GLN A 14 -33.97 -13.87 -17.03
N ARG A 15 -33.91 -12.75 -16.28
CA ARG A 15 -33.52 -11.42 -16.78
C ARG A 15 -32.10 -11.38 -17.33
N PHE A 16 -31.17 -12.09 -16.70
CA PHE A 16 -29.77 -12.12 -17.12
C PHE A 16 -29.60 -12.73 -18.52
N ALA A 17 -30.28 -13.85 -18.79
CA ALA A 17 -30.27 -14.50 -20.11
C ALA A 17 -30.89 -13.60 -21.19
N TYR A 18 -31.96 -12.87 -20.83
CA TYR A 18 -32.56 -11.85 -21.71
C TYR A 18 -31.56 -10.74 -22.05
N THR A 19 -30.87 -10.16 -21.08
CA THR A 19 -29.94 -9.03 -21.32
C THR A 19 -28.77 -9.43 -22.22
N GLN A 20 -28.17 -10.60 -22.00
CA GLN A 20 -27.09 -11.10 -22.88
C GLN A 20 -27.59 -11.37 -24.30
N HIS A 21 -28.80 -11.91 -24.44
CA HIS A 21 -29.39 -12.15 -25.74
C HIS A 21 -29.74 -10.84 -26.47
N ALA A 22 -30.32 -9.85 -25.77
CA ALA A 22 -30.69 -8.56 -26.35
C ALA A 22 -29.48 -7.82 -26.93
N GLN A 23 -28.33 -7.83 -26.23
CA GLN A 23 -27.08 -7.23 -26.72
C GLN A 23 -26.55 -7.89 -27.99
N LYS A 24 -26.72 -9.21 -28.14
CA LYS A 24 -26.37 -9.92 -29.38
C LYS A 24 -27.38 -9.69 -30.50
N CYS A 25 -28.67 -9.63 -30.18
CA CYS A 25 -29.72 -9.36 -31.17
C CYS A 25 -29.60 -7.95 -31.76
N LEU A 26 -29.19 -6.95 -30.98
CA LEU A 26 -28.92 -5.59 -31.45
C LEU A 26 -27.75 -5.56 -32.45
N LYS A 27 -26.64 -6.24 -32.15
CA LYS A 27 -25.47 -6.29 -33.04
C LYS A 27 -25.70 -6.97 -34.38
N ASN A 28 -26.67 -7.88 -34.49
CA ASN A 28 -26.96 -8.56 -35.75
C ASN A 28 -27.86 -7.72 -36.69
N VAL A 29 -28.59 -6.74 -36.16
CA VAL A 29 -29.39 -5.81 -36.98
C VAL A 29 -28.51 -4.70 -37.56
N GLU A 30 -27.42 -4.34 -36.89
CA GLU A 30 -26.43 -3.35 -37.37
C GLU A 30 -25.52 -3.85 -38.51
N VAL A 31 -25.58 -5.13 -38.88
CA VAL A 31 -24.76 -5.73 -39.96
C VAL A 31 -25.57 -5.96 -41.25
N GLU A 32 -26.91 -5.78 -41.23
CA GLU A 32 -27.78 -6.02 -42.38
C GLU A 32 -28.20 -4.73 -43.13
N VAL A 33 -27.61 -3.58 -42.80
CA VAL A 33 -27.91 -2.28 -43.44
C VAL A 33 -26.62 -1.59 -43.86
N GLU A 34 -25.96 -2.09 -44.91
CA GLU A 34 -25.03 -1.33 -45.77
C GLU A 34 -24.54 -2.25 -46.92
N GLU A 35 -25.44 -2.65 -47.82
CA GLU A 35 -25.10 -3.05 -49.19
C GLU A 35 -26.11 -2.40 -50.16
N ASP A 36 -25.54 -1.85 -51.24
CA ASP A 36 -26.10 -1.57 -52.58
C ASP A 36 -26.06 -0.12 -53.12
N ASP A 37 -25.55 -0.07 -54.37
CA ASP A 37 -25.52 0.94 -55.44
C ASP A 37 -24.43 2.04 -55.39
N ASP A 38 -23.60 2.29 -56.41
CA ASP A 38 -23.46 1.70 -57.75
C ASP A 38 -22.16 2.23 -58.45
N ASN A 39 -21.41 1.29 -59.06
CA ASN A 39 -20.70 1.29 -60.37
C ASN A 39 -19.67 2.35 -60.90
N ASN A 40 -18.63 1.75 -61.53
CA ASN A 40 -17.74 2.16 -62.66
C ASN A 40 -16.59 3.17 -62.40
N ASP A 41 -15.35 3.03 -62.90
CA ASP A 41 -14.75 2.21 -63.97
C ASP A 41 -13.20 2.12 -63.82
N SER A 42 -12.66 0.91 -64.02
CA SER A 42 -11.46 0.49 -64.79
C SER A 42 -10.05 1.16 -64.71
N GLU A 43 -9.04 0.26 -64.66
CA GLU A 43 -7.68 0.31 -65.28
C GLU A 43 -6.53 1.12 -64.60
N LYS A 44 -5.22 0.79 -64.65
CA LYS A 44 -4.34 -0.37 -64.93
C LYS A 44 -2.88 0.18 -64.90
N TYR A 45 -1.87 -0.61 -64.47
CA TYR A 45 -0.39 -0.39 -64.67
C TYR A 45 0.22 0.90 -64.07
N SER A 46 1.52 1.10 -63.82
CA SER A 46 2.75 0.36 -63.47
C SER A 46 3.89 1.41 -63.48
N SER A 47 5.07 1.06 -62.95
CA SER A 47 6.40 1.69 -63.21
C SER A 47 6.58 3.16 -62.80
N GLU A 48 7.72 3.71 -62.40
CA GLU A 48 9.15 3.38 -62.26
C GLU A 48 9.70 4.60 -61.45
N MET A 49 10.50 4.43 -60.41
CA MET A 49 11.98 4.45 -60.41
C MET A 49 12.65 5.80 -60.73
N ASP A 50 13.65 6.11 -59.88
CA ASP A 50 14.83 6.95 -60.14
C ASP A 50 14.67 8.48 -60.10
N THR A 51 15.60 9.29 -59.57
CA THR A 51 16.92 9.10 -58.94
C THR A 51 17.38 10.44 -58.35
N ARG A 52 18.30 10.37 -57.36
CA ARG A 52 19.51 11.21 -57.11
C ARG A 52 19.43 12.75 -57.27
N SER A 53 20.06 13.58 -56.44
CA SER A 53 21.44 13.51 -55.94
C SER A 53 21.69 14.60 -54.89
N ASN A 54 22.54 14.25 -53.94
CA ASN A 54 23.33 15.14 -53.06
C ASN A 54 24.01 16.31 -53.81
N LEU A 55 24.24 17.42 -53.11
CA LEU A 55 25.59 18.00 -52.98
C LEU A 55 25.68 18.99 -51.82
N SER A 56 26.79 18.89 -51.10
CA SER A 56 27.29 19.70 -49.98
C SER A 56 27.95 21.01 -50.44
N SER A 57 27.94 22.03 -49.56
CA SER A 57 29.12 22.69 -48.93
C SER A 57 29.09 24.24 -48.87
N GLU A 58 29.34 24.73 -47.65
CA GLU A 58 30.20 25.88 -47.29
C GLU A 58 29.66 27.32 -47.02
N TYR A 59 29.88 27.71 -45.74
CA TYR A 59 30.30 28.99 -45.11
C TYR A 59 29.38 30.21 -44.83
N GLU A 60 29.40 30.54 -43.51
CA GLU A 60 29.45 31.85 -42.81
C GLU A 60 28.18 32.62 -42.35
N ASN A 61 28.11 32.74 -41.01
CA ASN A 61 27.60 33.81 -40.12
C ASN A 61 26.32 34.59 -40.51
N ASP A 62 25.28 34.48 -39.67
CA ASP A 62 24.93 35.58 -38.75
C ASP A 62 23.83 35.19 -37.75
N LYS A 63 23.85 35.87 -36.61
CA LYS A 63 22.93 35.77 -35.48
C LYS A 63 21.46 35.91 -35.89
N VAL A 64 20.61 34.93 -35.57
CA VAL A 64 19.17 35.15 -35.33
C VAL A 64 18.67 34.14 -34.30
N GLU A 65 17.99 34.66 -33.28
CA GLU A 65 17.21 33.96 -32.26
C GLU A 65 16.15 33.08 -32.94
N VAL A 66 16.09 31.78 -32.62
CA VAL A 66 14.98 30.92 -33.04
C VAL A 66 14.58 30.00 -31.90
N ASP A 67 13.30 30.09 -31.59
CA ASP A 67 12.48 29.21 -30.78
C ASP A 67 12.78 27.73 -31.05
N ASP A 68 13.05 26.97 -30.00
CA ASP A 68 13.20 25.51 -30.07
C ASP A 68 11.91 24.87 -29.56
N ASP A 69 10.86 24.96 -30.37
CA ASP A 69 9.77 23.98 -30.37
C ASP A 69 10.29 22.74 -31.10
N ASN A 70 10.90 21.83 -30.34
CA ASN A 70 11.06 20.44 -30.76
C ASN A 70 10.66 19.51 -29.61
N ASP A 71 9.40 19.10 -29.69
CA ASP A 71 8.80 18.01 -28.93
C ASP A 71 9.56 16.71 -29.18
N VAL A 72 10.49 16.39 -28.26
CA VAL A 72 10.99 15.04 -28.06
C VAL A 72 10.35 14.50 -26.79
N GLN A 73 9.47 13.52 -26.99
CA GLN A 73 8.63 12.86 -25.99
C GLN A 73 9.36 12.55 -24.67
N ASN A 74 9.00 13.32 -23.64
CA ASN A 74 9.45 13.13 -22.27
C ASN A 74 8.66 12.00 -21.59
N MET A 75 9.31 10.86 -21.36
CA MET A 75 8.83 9.85 -20.40
C MET A 75 9.16 10.27 -18.97
N SER A 76 8.41 11.26 -18.47
CA SER A 76 8.23 11.55 -17.03
C SER A 76 6.77 11.21 -16.70
N PHE A 77 6.50 9.92 -16.48
CA PHE A 77 5.15 9.38 -16.37
C PHE A 77 4.57 9.45 -14.93
N ASP A 78 4.93 10.49 -14.17
CA ASP A 78 4.32 10.80 -12.87
C ASP A 78 3.32 11.99 -12.99
N SER A 79 2.91 12.35 -14.21
CA SER A 79 1.85 13.34 -14.47
C SER A 79 0.90 12.88 -15.57
N ILE A 80 0.13 11.82 -15.32
CA ILE A 80 -1.09 11.54 -16.08
C ILE A 80 -2.28 11.65 -15.14
N GLY A 81 -2.70 12.89 -14.93
CA GLY A 81 -4.00 13.26 -14.38
C GLY A 81 -4.80 14.16 -15.34
N SER A 82 -4.33 14.43 -16.55
CA SER A 82 -5.00 15.37 -17.46
C SER A 82 -4.89 14.94 -18.93
N ALA A 83 -6.06 14.84 -19.59
CA ALA A 83 -6.32 14.66 -21.03
C ALA A 83 -5.99 13.26 -21.61
N ILE A 84 -6.86 12.50 -22.28
CA ILE A 84 -8.09 12.77 -23.03
C ILE A 84 -9.03 11.55 -22.89
N SER A 85 -10.26 11.77 -22.43
CA SER A 85 -11.44 11.00 -22.84
C SER A 85 -12.26 11.93 -23.73
N GLU A 86 -12.16 11.74 -25.03
CA GLU A 86 -13.11 12.27 -26.01
C GLU A 86 -13.62 11.09 -26.82
N MET A 87 -14.75 10.54 -26.39
CA MET A 87 -15.83 10.19 -27.28
C MET A 87 -17.11 10.56 -26.54
N SER A 88 -17.56 11.78 -26.79
CA SER A 88 -18.93 12.21 -26.57
C SER A 88 -19.84 11.42 -27.51
N LEU A 89 -20.85 10.76 -26.96
CA LEU A 89 -22.12 10.58 -27.65
C LEU A 89 -23.24 10.93 -26.65
N GLU A 90 -23.96 11.96 -27.06
CA GLU A 90 -25.23 12.42 -26.52
C GLU A 90 -26.28 11.31 -26.65
N ASP A 91 -27.13 11.14 -25.64
CA ASP A 91 -28.55 11.39 -25.87
C ASP A 91 -29.35 11.45 -24.57
N SER A 92 -30.01 12.58 -24.42
CA SER A 92 -31.04 12.94 -23.48
C SER A 92 -32.40 12.30 -23.83
N ASN A 93 -33.26 12.24 -22.81
CA ASN A 93 -34.73 12.07 -22.82
C ASN A 93 -35.27 10.64 -22.68
N PHE A 94 -35.86 10.34 -21.51
CA PHE A 94 -37.32 10.18 -21.44
C PHE A 94 -37.87 10.35 -20.01
N GLU A 95 -38.55 11.47 -19.83
CA GLU A 95 -39.80 11.73 -19.08
C GLU A 95 -40.08 11.09 -17.69
N ASN A 96 -40.26 12.01 -16.74
CA ASN A 96 -41.38 12.11 -15.79
C ASN A 96 -42.51 11.08 -15.97
N ILE A 97 -42.69 10.15 -15.03
CA ILE A 97 -44.03 9.63 -14.65
C ILE A 97 -44.03 9.23 -13.16
N LEU A 98 -44.91 9.89 -12.40
CA LEU A 98 -45.54 9.53 -11.11
C LEU A 98 -44.81 9.82 -9.79
N ASP A 99 -44.95 11.09 -9.42
CA ASP A 99 -45.33 11.55 -8.09
C ASP A 99 -46.57 10.80 -7.55
N SER A 100 -46.45 10.18 -6.38
CA SER A 100 -47.55 9.90 -5.45
C SER A 100 -47.02 9.49 -4.07
N SER A 101 -46.93 10.49 -3.19
CA SER A 101 -47.38 10.48 -1.79
C SER A 101 -47.51 9.13 -1.05
N GLU A 102 -46.74 8.97 0.04
CA GLU A 102 -47.24 8.92 1.43
C GLU A 102 -46.11 8.47 2.38
N GLU A 103 -45.57 9.43 3.14
CA GLU A 103 -44.79 9.13 4.34
C GLU A 103 -45.74 8.73 5.47
N PRO A 104 -45.46 7.68 6.26
CA PRO A 104 -46.08 7.56 7.56
C PRO A 104 -45.29 8.43 8.55
N GLU A 105 -45.87 9.58 8.89
CA GLU A 105 -45.55 10.35 10.10
C GLU A 105 -45.81 9.47 11.33
N ILE A 106 -44.78 8.85 11.89
CA ILE A 106 -44.78 8.40 13.28
C ILE A 106 -43.38 8.64 13.81
N PHE A 107 -43.20 9.78 14.49
CA PHE A 107 -42.38 10.04 15.68
C PHE A 107 -42.22 11.56 15.80
N GLU A 108 -42.88 12.13 16.81
CA GLU A 108 -42.84 13.57 17.09
C GLU A 108 -41.41 14.04 17.41
N GLU A 109 -41.15 15.31 17.11
CA GLU A 109 -39.89 15.97 17.37
C GLU A 109 -39.55 16.04 18.87
N PRO A 110 -38.29 15.76 19.27
CA PRO A 110 -37.79 16.34 20.50
C PRO A 110 -37.67 17.85 20.28
N LYS A 111 -38.60 18.59 20.91
CA LYS A 111 -38.65 20.05 20.90
C LYS A 111 -37.28 20.68 21.24
N ASN A 112 -36.94 21.70 20.44
CA ASN A 112 -35.90 22.72 20.65
C ASN A 112 -34.43 22.30 20.46
N LEU A 113 -33.94 22.33 19.21
CA LEU A 113 -32.52 22.64 18.95
C LEU A 113 -32.33 24.17 18.82
N ASN A 114 -32.63 24.90 19.90
CA ASN A 114 -32.20 26.29 20.02
C ASN A 114 -30.68 26.32 20.22
N THR A 115 -29.95 26.83 19.22
CA THR A 115 -28.68 27.58 19.34
C THR A 115 -27.76 27.22 20.52
N LYS A 116 -27.48 25.95 20.75
CA LYS A 116 -26.41 25.48 21.64
C LYS A 116 -25.37 24.79 20.78
N THR A 117 -24.12 25.23 20.91
CA THR A 117 -22.93 24.54 20.40
C THR A 117 -23.04 23.05 20.72
N CYS A 118 -23.26 22.24 19.70
CA CYS A 118 -23.44 20.81 19.85
C CYS A 118 -22.08 20.13 19.81
N THR A 119 -21.57 19.72 20.97
CA THR A 119 -20.27 19.05 21.13
C THR A 119 -20.40 17.53 21.25
N GLU A 120 -21.62 17.02 21.46
CA GLU A 120 -21.88 15.61 21.74
C GLU A 120 -23.06 15.10 20.91
N PHE A 121 -23.03 13.82 20.56
CA PHE A 121 -24.14 13.18 19.88
C PHE A 121 -25.35 13.07 20.81
N PRO A 122 -26.59 13.06 20.28
CA PRO A 122 -27.79 12.97 21.12
C PRO A 122 -27.83 11.67 21.95
N ASN A 123 -27.26 10.59 21.43
CA ASN A 123 -27.08 9.31 22.12
C ASN A 123 -26.04 8.42 21.38
N ASP A 124 -25.66 7.30 21.99
CA ASP A 124 -24.67 6.36 21.44
C ASP A 124 -25.13 5.68 20.14
N ALA A 125 -26.41 5.34 20.00
CA ALA A 125 -26.93 4.70 18.80
C ALA A 125 -26.88 5.64 17.57
N TYR A 126 -27.17 6.93 17.78
CA TYR A 126 -26.99 7.98 16.78
C TYR A 126 -25.53 8.04 16.35
N LYS A 127 -24.61 8.13 17.32
CA LYS A 127 -23.17 8.17 17.08
C LYS A 127 -22.70 6.94 16.27
N ASP A 128 -23.08 5.75 16.70
CA ASP A 128 -22.68 4.49 16.07
C ASP A 128 -23.20 4.38 14.64
N LEU A 129 -24.45 4.77 14.38
CA LEU A 129 -24.98 4.81 13.02
C LEU A 129 -24.19 5.79 12.15
N MET A 130 -23.95 7.01 12.63
CA MET A 130 -23.24 8.02 11.84
C MET A 130 -21.77 7.64 11.60
N LEU A 131 -21.12 6.98 12.57
CA LEU A 131 -19.80 6.38 12.39
C LEU A 131 -19.83 5.28 11.32
N LEU A 132 -20.85 4.43 11.31
CA LEU A 132 -21.01 3.36 10.33
C LEU A 132 -21.24 3.93 8.92
N VAL A 133 -22.11 4.93 8.81
CA VAL A 133 -22.41 5.66 7.56
C VAL A 133 -21.16 6.32 6.99
N THR A 134 -20.34 6.92 7.85
CA THR A 134 -19.08 7.57 7.45
C THR A 134 -18.03 6.53 7.06
N LYS A 135 -17.83 5.50 7.90
CA LYS A 135 -16.83 4.45 7.71
C LYS A 135 -17.03 3.65 6.43
N TYR A 136 -18.28 3.33 6.09
CA TYR A 136 -18.63 2.53 4.92
C TYR A 136 -19.14 3.35 3.74
N LYS A 137 -19.02 4.69 3.80
CA LYS A 137 -19.50 5.62 2.76
C LYS A 137 -20.93 5.31 2.31
N ILE A 138 -21.82 5.01 3.26
CA ILE A 138 -23.20 4.65 2.95
C ILE A 138 -23.90 5.86 2.36
N ASN A 139 -24.45 5.69 1.14
CA ASN A 139 -25.24 6.74 0.52
C ASN A 139 -26.55 6.97 1.30
N ASN A 140 -27.14 8.15 1.13
CA ASN A 140 -28.28 8.52 1.95
C ASN A 140 -29.46 7.56 1.77
N LYS A 141 -29.72 7.10 0.54
CA LYS A 141 -30.78 6.13 0.25
C LYS A 141 -30.61 4.84 1.07
N GLY A 142 -29.42 4.24 1.03
CA GLY A 142 -29.11 3.01 1.74
C GLY A 142 -29.16 3.19 3.26
N GLY A 143 -28.66 4.30 3.79
CA GLY A 143 -28.72 4.56 5.22
C GLY A 143 -30.13 4.90 5.72
N ASN A 144 -30.95 5.57 4.90
CA ASN A 144 -32.37 5.82 5.20
C ASN A 144 -33.18 4.52 5.25
N GLU A 145 -32.86 3.53 4.40
CA GLU A 145 -33.47 2.18 4.52
C GLU A 145 -33.03 1.46 5.80
N ILE A 146 -31.78 1.63 6.27
CA ILE A 146 -31.33 1.08 7.57
C ILE A 146 -32.12 1.71 8.71
N ILE A 147 -32.31 3.03 8.71
CA ILE A 147 -33.11 3.74 9.72
C ILE A 147 -34.56 3.24 9.69
N ARG A 148 -35.17 3.12 8.51
CA ARG A 148 -36.54 2.60 8.35
C ARG A 148 -36.66 1.17 8.85
N PHE A 149 -35.71 0.30 8.51
CA PHE A 149 -35.66 -1.08 9.00
C PHE A 149 -35.59 -1.12 10.53
N PHE A 150 -34.72 -0.32 11.14
CA PHE A 150 -34.60 -0.24 12.59
C PHE A 150 -35.91 0.27 13.22
N ASN A 151 -36.47 1.38 12.72
CA ASN A 151 -37.69 1.97 13.27
C ASN A 151 -38.91 1.06 13.13
N LYS A 152 -38.98 0.25 12.07
CA LYS A 152 -40.08 -0.70 11.84
C LYS A 152 -40.05 -1.88 12.83
N HIS A 153 -38.86 -2.29 13.25
CA HIS A 153 -38.67 -3.51 14.03
C HIS A 153 -38.20 -3.24 15.47
N SER A 154 -37.94 -1.99 15.83
CA SER A 154 -37.64 -1.61 17.20
C SER A 154 -38.94 -1.49 18.01
N ASN A 155 -38.91 -1.97 19.26
CA ASN A 155 -40.02 -1.81 20.20
C ASN A 155 -39.96 -0.45 20.93
N LEU A 156 -39.30 0.55 20.34
CA LEU A 156 -39.07 1.85 20.97
C LEU A 156 -40.16 2.85 20.56
N THR A 157 -40.65 3.63 21.51
CA THR A 157 -41.64 4.70 21.29
C THR A 157 -41.06 5.97 20.70
N GLU A 158 -39.74 6.11 20.67
CA GLU A 158 -39.02 7.16 19.93
C GLU A 158 -37.77 6.55 19.31
N SER A 159 -37.44 6.97 18.09
CA SER A 159 -36.22 6.50 17.43
C SER A 159 -34.99 7.17 18.05
N PRO A 160 -33.97 6.40 18.47
CA PRO A 160 -32.69 6.95 18.91
C PRO A 160 -31.81 7.38 17.70
N LEU A 161 -32.24 7.11 16.47
CA LEU A 161 -31.50 7.40 15.24
C LEU A 161 -31.88 8.80 14.69
N PRO A 162 -31.04 9.42 13.85
CA PRO A 162 -31.44 10.60 13.08
C PRO A 162 -32.69 10.30 12.24
N LYS A 163 -33.54 11.31 11.99
CA LYS A 163 -34.72 11.14 11.11
C LYS A 163 -34.34 10.60 9.73
N ASN A 164 -33.21 11.10 9.20
CA ASN A 164 -32.58 10.61 7.98
C ASN A 164 -31.07 10.91 7.99
N ILE A 165 -30.33 10.28 7.08
CA ILE A 165 -28.87 10.43 6.96
C ILE A 165 -28.48 11.87 6.61
N GLU A 166 -29.27 12.57 5.81
CA GLU A 166 -29.03 13.98 5.48
C GLU A 166 -28.96 14.84 6.73
N GLN A 167 -29.95 14.70 7.63
CA GLN A 167 -29.98 15.40 8.91
C GLN A 167 -28.86 14.94 9.84
N GLY A 168 -28.55 13.63 9.83
CA GLY A 168 -27.37 13.09 10.52
C GLY A 168 -26.07 13.77 10.09
N ARG A 169 -25.86 13.94 8.79
CA ARG A 169 -24.70 14.62 8.22
C ARG A 169 -24.69 16.11 8.53
N ALA A 170 -25.85 16.78 8.39
CA ALA A 170 -25.98 18.19 8.73
C ALA A 170 -25.68 18.44 10.22
N PHE A 171 -26.12 17.54 11.09
CA PHE A 171 -25.82 17.59 12.52
C PHE A 171 -24.31 17.46 12.78
N MET A 172 -23.63 16.47 12.18
CA MET A 172 -22.18 16.35 12.29
C MET A 172 -21.43 17.58 11.76
N ASN A 173 -21.89 18.17 10.65
CA ASN A 173 -21.28 19.37 10.09
C ASN A 173 -21.45 20.61 10.98
N ASN A 174 -22.51 20.64 11.79
CA ASN A 174 -22.79 21.72 12.74
C ASN A 174 -22.13 21.49 14.11
N MET A 175 -21.52 20.33 14.35
CA MET A 175 -20.79 20.09 15.59
C MET A 175 -19.58 21.01 15.67
N LYS A 176 -19.50 21.79 16.76
CA LYS A 176 -18.38 22.69 17.02
C LYS A 176 -17.53 22.12 18.13
N PHE A 177 -16.35 21.63 17.78
CA PHE A 177 -15.34 21.25 18.75
C PHE A 177 -14.36 22.42 18.88
N SER A 178 -14.31 23.06 20.05
CA SER A 178 -13.38 24.17 20.34
C SER A 178 -11.93 23.83 20.01
N ASN A 179 -11.60 22.54 20.03
CA ASN A 179 -10.26 22.02 19.84
C ASN A 179 -9.95 21.66 18.37
N LEU A 180 -10.93 21.69 17.45
CA LEU A 180 -10.79 21.30 16.04
C LEU A 180 -11.24 22.41 15.07
N GLU A 181 -11.30 23.65 15.53
CA GLU A 181 -11.69 24.78 14.68
C GLU A 181 -10.62 25.08 13.62
N PHE A 182 -11.06 25.14 12.36
CA PHE A 182 -10.22 25.57 11.25
C PHE A 182 -10.29 27.09 11.11
N SER A 183 -9.12 27.70 11.05
CA SER A 183 -8.92 29.09 10.64
C SER A 183 -8.71 29.17 9.13
N LYS A 184 -9.09 30.31 8.54
CA LYS A 184 -8.92 30.60 7.11
C LYS A 184 -8.06 31.84 6.96
N VAL A 185 -6.99 31.76 6.17
CA VAL A 185 -6.12 32.90 5.86
C VAL A 185 -5.90 32.99 4.36
N LEU A 186 -5.90 34.21 3.82
CA LEU A 186 -5.57 34.47 2.43
C LEU A 186 -4.04 34.38 2.26
N ILE A 187 -3.56 33.52 1.36
CA ILE A 187 -2.13 33.34 1.09
C ILE A 187 -1.70 34.13 -0.14
N THR A 188 -2.48 34.05 -1.22
CA THR A 188 -2.17 34.76 -2.47
C THR A 188 -3.42 35.05 -3.28
N LYS A 189 -3.28 35.94 -4.27
CA LYS A 189 -4.30 36.24 -5.29
C LYS A 189 -3.71 35.99 -6.66
N HIS A 190 -4.47 35.32 -7.54
CA HIS A 190 -4.07 35.08 -8.92
C HIS A 190 -5.29 35.04 -9.83
N GLU A 191 -5.27 35.80 -10.93
CA GLU A 191 -6.36 35.90 -11.91
C GLU A 191 -7.74 36.14 -11.25
N ASP A 192 -7.79 37.14 -10.35
CA ASP A 192 -8.98 37.50 -9.58
C ASP A 192 -9.56 36.39 -8.67
N LYS A 193 -8.86 35.26 -8.51
CA LYS A 193 -9.15 34.21 -7.53
C LYS A 193 -8.31 34.40 -6.26
N ASP A 194 -8.97 34.34 -5.12
CA ASP A 194 -8.35 34.34 -3.80
C ASP A 194 -8.01 32.90 -3.37
N TYR A 195 -6.74 32.63 -3.08
CA TYR A 195 -6.27 31.32 -2.64
C TYR A 195 -6.05 31.32 -1.13
N PHE A 196 -6.83 30.50 -0.43
CA PHE A 196 -6.85 30.43 1.03
C PHE A 196 -6.19 29.17 1.57
N LEU A 197 -5.49 29.31 2.68
CA LEU A 197 -5.08 28.21 3.54
C LEU A 197 -6.14 28.02 4.62
N TYR A 198 -6.65 26.79 4.72
CA TYR A 198 -7.51 26.35 5.82
C TYR A 198 -6.65 25.54 6.79
N TYR A 199 -6.54 25.95 8.05
CA TYR A 199 -5.58 25.34 8.98
C TYR A 199 -6.07 25.29 10.41
N GLN A 200 -5.49 24.39 11.20
CA GLN A 200 -5.62 24.34 12.66
C GLN A 200 -4.37 24.90 13.32
N ASN A 201 -4.52 25.49 14.51
CA ASN A 201 -3.36 25.95 15.28
C ASN A 201 -2.43 24.78 15.61
N LEU A 202 -1.14 24.89 15.25
CA LEU A 202 -0.14 23.84 15.45
C LEU A 202 -0.09 23.33 16.89
N ILE A 203 -0.13 24.23 17.87
CA ILE A 203 -0.02 23.90 19.29
C ILE A 203 -1.27 23.20 19.78
N GLN A 204 -2.44 23.61 19.28
CA GLN A 204 -3.68 22.92 19.57
C GLN A 204 -3.66 21.50 18.99
N CYS A 205 -3.17 21.30 17.76
CA CYS A 205 -2.99 19.96 17.19
C CYS A 205 -2.08 19.08 18.06
N ILE A 206 -0.96 19.62 18.55
CA ILE A 206 -0.06 18.88 19.45
C ILE A 206 -0.79 18.50 20.75
N LYS A 207 -1.47 19.46 21.39
CA LYS A 207 -2.22 19.20 22.64
C LYS A 207 -3.32 18.16 22.44
N ASN A 208 -4.04 18.22 21.33
CA ASN A 208 -5.07 17.26 20.98
C ASN A 208 -4.53 15.84 20.83
N ILE A 209 -3.40 15.65 20.14
CA ILE A 209 -2.72 14.34 20.06
C ILE A 209 -2.39 13.85 21.47
N LEU A 210 -1.87 14.72 22.34
CA LEU A 210 -1.51 14.35 23.71
C LEU A 210 -2.72 14.04 24.62
N THR A 211 -3.92 14.51 24.27
CA THR A 211 -5.15 14.20 25.02
C THR A 211 -5.72 12.80 24.73
N VAL A 212 -5.24 12.14 23.67
CA VAL A 212 -5.72 10.80 23.32
C VAL A 212 -5.24 9.80 24.37
N PRO A 213 -6.12 8.93 24.89
CA PRO A 213 -5.73 7.90 25.84
C PRO A 213 -4.57 7.04 25.34
N ASP A 214 -3.73 6.61 26.28
CA ASP A 214 -2.56 5.74 26.08
C ASP A 214 -1.40 6.32 25.25
N ILE A 215 -1.54 7.52 24.65
CA ILE A 215 -0.46 8.16 23.89
C ILE A 215 0.71 8.56 24.79
N THR A 216 0.43 9.09 25.99
CA THR A 216 1.48 9.60 26.87
C THR A 216 2.23 8.49 27.62
N GLN A 217 1.62 7.30 27.79
CA GLN A 217 2.15 6.21 28.61
C GLN A 217 3.57 5.76 28.20
N ASN A 218 3.81 5.66 26.88
CA ASN A 218 5.09 5.23 26.31
C ASN A 218 5.79 6.37 25.57
N PHE A 219 5.53 7.62 25.97
CA PHE A 219 6.06 8.80 25.29
C PHE A 219 7.55 8.97 25.58
N ALA A 220 8.37 8.96 24.53
CA ALA A 220 9.82 9.10 24.66
C ALA A 220 10.18 10.53 25.12
N LEU A 221 10.88 10.63 26.26
CA LEU A 221 11.31 11.90 26.83
C LEU A 221 12.78 12.21 26.54
N SER A 222 13.63 11.20 26.39
CA SER A 222 15.07 11.38 26.18
C SER A 222 15.63 10.37 25.20
N TYR A 223 16.81 10.70 24.69
CA TYR A 223 17.67 9.76 23.96
C TYR A 223 17.87 8.49 24.79
N GLU A 224 17.75 7.37 24.13
CA GLU A 224 17.97 6.05 24.71
C GLU A 224 19.10 5.37 23.93
N ASN A 225 20.18 5.04 24.64
CA ASN A 225 21.25 4.24 24.07
C ASN A 225 20.90 2.77 24.27
N TYR A 226 20.15 2.20 23.31
CA TYR A 226 19.79 0.80 23.36
C TYR A 226 20.93 -0.04 22.76
N GLU A 227 21.58 -0.87 23.58
CA GLU A 227 22.68 -1.75 23.17
C GLU A 227 22.33 -3.21 23.47
N TYR A 228 22.57 -4.08 22.50
CA TYR A 228 22.43 -5.53 22.64
C TYR A 228 23.63 -6.21 21.99
N ASN A 229 24.23 -7.18 22.68
CA ASN A 229 25.46 -7.87 22.22
C ASN A 229 26.62 -6.92 21.83
N ARG A 230 26.77 -5.79 22.52
CA ARG A 230 27.76 -4.72 22.23
C ARG A 230 27.55 -3.99 20.89
N GLU A 231 26.39 -4.14 20.25
CA GLU A 231 25.96 -3.36 19.10
C GLU A 231 24.86 -2.39 19.51
N SER A 232 24.88 -1.17 18.95
CA SER A 232 23.75 -0.25 19.08
C SER A 232 22.55 -0.75 18.28
N ILE A 233 21.38 -0.73 18.89
CA ILE A 233 20.11 -1.13 18.28
C ILE A 233 19.27 0.12 18.00
N TYR A 234 18.79 0.23 16.76
CA TYR A 234 17.95 1.32 16.29
C TYR A 234 16.53 0.83 16.04
N SER A 235 15.56 1.44 16.70
CA SER A 235 14.15 1.01 16.70
C SER A 235 13.19 2.19 16.55
N GLU A 236 13.41 3.26 17.31
CA GLU A 236 12.57 4.44 17.42
C GLU A 236 13.36 5.73 17.13
N GLN A 237 12.66 6.86 17.04
CA GLN A 237 13.36 8.14 16.83
C GLN A 237 14.32 8.50 17.97
N ASN A 238 13.98 8.16 19.22
CA ASN A 238 14.79 8.46 20.39
C ASN A 238 16.04 7.56 20.53
N THR A 239 16.16 6.47 19.77
CA THR A 239 17.42 5.70 19.66
C THR A 239 18.28 6.17 18.49
N GLY A 240 17.77 7.12 17.68
CA GLY A 240 18.47 7.65 16.52
C GLY A 240 19.54 8.70 16.84
N LYS A 241 20.61 8.72 16.02
CA LYS A 241 21.70 9.72 16.11
C LYS A 241 21.20 11.16 15.99
N TRP A 242 20.17 11.40 15.18
CA TRP A 242 19.55 12.72 15.05
C TRP A 242 18.99 13.22 16.38
N TRP A 243 18.30 12.36 17.15
CA TRP A 243 17.74 12.73 18.45
C TRP A 243 18.85 13.05 19.43
N LYS A 244 19.90 12.21 19.48
CA LYS A 244 21.09 12.44 20.31
C LYS A 244 21.69 13.83 20.08
N THR A 245 22.08 14.13 18.84
CA THR A 245 22.72 15.41 18.50
C THR A 245 21.78 16.59 18.70
N THR A 246 20.49 16.43 18.39
CA THR A 246 19.51 17.50 18.59
C THR A 246 19.30 17.78 20.08
N GLN A 247 19.18 16.74 20.92
CA GLN A 247 19.01 16.89 22.36
C GLN A 247 20.26 17.49 23.03
N GLU A 248 21.46 17.12 22.59
CA GLU A 248 22.73 17.72 23.06
C GLU A 248 22.84 19.22 22.73
N SER A 249 22.14 19.70 21.69
CA SER A 249 22.09 21.12 21.33
C SER A 249 21.10 21.96 22.17
N LEU A 250 20.28 21.31 23.01
CA LEU A 250 19.27 21.99 23.82
C LEU A 250 19.79 22.31 25.23
N PRO A 251 19.20 23.29 25.94
CA PRO A 251 19.57 23.61 27.32
C PRO A 251 19.43 22.41 28.28
N THR A 252 20.29 22.34 29.29
CA THR A 252 20.26 21.26 30.30
C THR A 252 18.90 21.16 30.98
N GLY A 253 18.36 19.95 31.07
CA GLY A 253 17.05 19.67 31.68
C GLY A 253 15.86 19.77 30.73
N SER A 254 16.06 20.29 29.52
CA SER A 254 14.99 20.36 28.51
C SER A 254 14.76 19.05 27.77
N LYS A 255 13.56 18.90 27.20
CA LYS A 255 13.15 17.72 26.42
C LYS A 255 12.91 18.09 24.96
N LEU A 256 13.19 17.16 24.05
CA LEU A 256 12.95 17.34 22.62
C LEU A 256 11.52 16.94 22.27
N LEU A 257 10.79 17.81 21.56
CA LEU A 257 9.51 17.47 20.94
C LEU A 257 9.71 17.31 19.44
N SER A 258 9.71 16.06 18.99
CA SER A 258 9.91 15.69 17.60
C SER A 258 8.61 15.83 16.81
N ILE A 259 8.60 16.71 15.80
CA ILE A 259 7.46 16.95 14.91
C ILE A 259 7.70 16.26 13.57
N ILE A 260 6.73 15.46 13.14
CA ILE A 260 6.76 14.78 11.84
C ILE A 260 5.60 15.29 10.99
N LEU A 261 5.91 15.65 9.74
CA LEU A 261 4.95 16.13 8.76
C LEU A 261 4.72 15.08 7.67
N TYR A 262 3.49 14.98 7.20
CA TYR A 262 3.11 14.16 6.04
C TYR A 262 2.21 14.99 5.12
N SER A 263 2.49 14.98 3.82
CA SER A 263 1.70 15.72 2.83
C SER A 263 1.57 14.87 1.57
N ASP A 264 0.36 14.78 1.05
CA ASP A 264 0.06 14.01 -0.16
C ASP A 264 -1.20 14.57 -0.82
N ALA A 265 -1.07 15.08 -2.04
CA ALA A 265 -2.20 15.63 -2.77
C ALA A 265 -3.18 14.51 -3.14
N THR A 266 -4.42 14.63 -2.65
CA THR A 266 -5.42 13.57 -2.73
C THR A 266 -6.62 14.00 -3.56
N THR A 267 -7.04 13.15 -4.50
CA THR A 267 -8.29 13.31 -5.23
C THR A 267 -9.49 13.09 -4.31
N THR A 268 -10.45 13.99 -4.34
CA THR A 268 -11.64 13.98 -3.47
C THR A 268 -12.91 13.48 -4.14
N ASP A 269 -12.93 13.39 -5.47
CA ASP A 269 -14.02 12.80 -6.23
C ASP A 269 -13.59 11.52 -6.95
N THR A 270 -14.59 10.74 -7.38
CA THR A 270 -14.38 9.48 -8.11
C THR A 270 -13.95 9.69 -9.56
N LEU A 271 -14.04 10.93 -10.07
CA LEU A 271 -13.79 11.29 -11.46
C LEU A 271 -12.39 11.89 -11.68
N GLY A 272 -11.61 12.15 -10.63
CA GLY A 272 -10.29 12.77 -10.75
C GLY A 272 -10.27 14.30 -10.77
N LYS A 273 -11.43 14.97 -10.73
CA LYS A 273 -11.55 16.39 -11.10
C LYS A 273 -11.20 17.36 -9.96
N SER A 274 -11.45 16.96 -8.72
CA SER A 274 -11.26 17.79 -7.53
C SER A 274 -10.15 17.22 -6.67
N GLN A 275 -9.15 18.03 -6.33
CA GLN A 275 -8.02 17.64 -5.47
C GLN A 275 -7.99 18.50 -4.21
N LEU A 276 -7.56 17.90 -3.10
CA LEU A 276 -7.17 18.61 -1.88
C LEU A 276 -5.74 18.23 -1.54
N HIS A 277 -4.98 19.17 -0.98
CA HIS A 277 -3.61 18.93 -0.54
C HIS A 277 -3.51 19.02 0.98
N PRO A 278 -3.88 17.95 1.71
CA PRO A 278 -3.79 17.93 3.16
C PRO A 278 -2.33 17.82 3.63
N ILE A 279 -2.04 18.50 4.74
CA ILE A 279 -0.82 18.31 5.52
C ILE A 279 -1.18 17.84 6.93
N TYR A 280 -0.59 16.73 7.35
CA TYR A 280 -0.80 16.10 8.65
C TYR A 280 0.43 16.25 9.54
N ILE A 281 0.20 16.24 10.85
CA ILE A 281 1.20 16.25 11.90
C ILE A 281 1.06 15.02 12.80
N THR A 282 2.20 14.49 13.24
CA THR A 282 2.31 13.53 14.35
C THR A 282 3.59 13.80 15.14
N LEU A 283 3.70 13.21 16.33
CA LEU A 283 4.88 13.35 17.18
C LEU A 283 5.79 12.12 17.08
N GLY A 284 7.10 12.36 16.95
CA GLY A 284 8.12 11.31 16.95
C GLY A 284 8.42 10.72 18.32
N ASN A 285 7.97 11.39 19.39
CA ASN A 285 8.02 10.89 20.75
C ASN A 285 7.05 9.72 21.00
N ILE A 286 6.04 9.52 20.15
CA ILE A 286 5.04 8.45 20.29
C ILE A 286 5.62 7.19 19.64
N PRO A 287 5.60 6.01 20.28
CA PRO A 287 6.17 4.78 19.72
C PRO A 287 5.46 4.38 18.41
N ILE A 288 6.19 3.75 17.48
CA ILE A 288 5.73 3.42 16.12
C ILE A 288 4.37 2.73 16.10
N TRP A 289 4.20 1.69 16.91
CA TRP A 289 2.97 0.87 16.92
C TRP A 289 1.73 1.71 17.25
N ARG A 290 1.88 2.72 18.11
CA ARG A 290 0.81 3.65 18.51
C ARG A 290 0.67 4.81 17.53
N ARG A 291 1.79 5.36 17.07
CA ARG A 291 1.90 6.47 16.09
C ARG A 291 1.27 6.12 14.74
N ASN A 292 1.30 4.84 14.36
CA ASN A 292 0.74 4.36 13.10
C ASN A 292 -0.80 4.30 13.10
N LYS A 293 -1.46 4.40 14.24
CA LYS A 293 -2.92 4.53 14.31
C LYS A 293 -3.39 5.90 13.79
N GLN A 294 -4.65 5.99 13.36
CA GLN A 294 -5.20 7.21 12.74
C GLN A 294 -5.38 8.35 13.74
N ASP A 295 -5.73 8.03 14.97
CA ASP A 295 -5.97 8.96 16.08
C ASP A 295 -4.70 9.56 16.69
N ALA A 296 -3.51 9.02 16.37
CA ALA A 296 -2.22 9.61 16.73
C ALA A 296 -1.74 10.67 15.72
N LYS A 297 -2.53 10.95 14.68
CA LYS A 297 -2.22 11.93 13.63
C LYS A 297 -3.32 12.98 13.59
N GLN A 298 -2.94 14.22 13.29
CA GLN A 298 -3.90 15.31 13.16
C GLN A 298 -3.70 16.06 11.85
N LEU A 299 -4.81 16.44 11.21
CA LEU A 299 -4.79 17.32 10.04
C LEU A 299 -4.39 18.73 10.48
N LEU A 300 -3.28 19.23 9.96
CA LEU A 300 -2.78 20.57 10.24
C LEU A 300 -3.40 21.61 9.31
N GLY A 301 -3.67 21.26 8.06
CA GLY A 301 -4.38 22.14 7.13
C GLY A 301 -4.51 21.59 5.72
N TYR A 302 -5.15 22.37 4.86
CA TYR A 302 -5.25 22.15 3.42
C TYR A 302 -4.48 23.24 2.68
N LEU A 303 -3.40 22.83 2.02
CA LEU A 303 -2.57 23.71 1.22
C LEU A 303 -3.33 24.13 -0.05
N PRO A 304 -3.29 25.41 -0.44
CA PRO A 304 -3.95 25.88 -1.66
C PRO A 304 -3.30 25.26 -2.91
N ILE A 305 -4.15 24.77 -3.82
CA ILE A 305 -3.74 24.27 -5.14
C ILE A 305 -4.07 25.37 -6.16
N LEU A 306 -3.05 25.90 -6.84
CA LEU A 306 -3.22 26.93 -7.86
C LEU A 306 -3.42 26.27 -9.23
N GLU A 307 -4.50 26.64 -9.92
CA GLU A 307 -4.75 26.25 -11.30
C GLU A 307 -4.07 27.24 -12.25
N ALA A 308 -3.47 26.75 -13.33
CA ALA A 308 -2.92 27.54 -14.45
C ALA A 308 -1.91 28.67 -14.09
N ALA A 309 -1.32 28.64 -12.88
CA ALA A 309 -0.39 29.67 -12.43
C ALA A 309 1.06 29.44 -12.88
N ASN A 310 1.85 30.52 -12.90
CA ASN A 310 3.30 30.43 -13.04
C ASN A 310 3.88 29.54 -11.90
N LYS A 311 4.82 28.65 -12.26
CA LYS A 311 5.47 27.71 -11.35
C LYS A 311 6.07 28.39 -10.11
N ASP A 312 6.63 29.59 -10.24
CA ASP A 312 7.20 30.31 -9.10
C ASP A 312 6.14 30.79 -8.11
N LEU A 313 4.98 31.23 -8.61
CA LEU A 313 3.84 31.59 -7.76
C LEU A 313 3.28 30.37 -7.03
N VAL A 314 3.21 29.22 -7.69
CA VAL A 314 2.77 27.96 -7.06
C VAL A 314 3.72 27.59 -5.90
N ARG A 315 5.03 27.63 -6.13
CA ARG A 315 6.06 27.32 -5.13
C ARG A 315 6.06 28.32 -3.98
N ASP A 316 5.98 29.62 -4.29
CA ASP A 316 5.89 30.69 -3.31
C ASP A 316 4.65 30.55 -2.43
N THR A 317 3.49 30.27 -3.03
CA THR A 317 2.24 30.02 -2.29
C THR A 317 2.38 28.83 -1.35
N PHE A 318 2.99 27.74 -1.82
CA PHE A 318 3.24 26.55 -0.99
C PHE A 318 4.13 26.89 0.22
N HIS A 319 5.25 27.58 0.01
CA HIS A 319 6.17 27.96 1.10
C HIS A 319 5.60 29.04 2.03
N LYS A 320 4.82 29.98 1.53
CA LYS A 320 4.05 30.93 2.36
C LYS A 320 3.03 30.22 3.24
N SER A 321 2.35 29.21 2.69
CA SER A 321 1.43 28.37 3.46
C SER A 321 2.15 27.62 4.58
N LEU A 322 3.29 26.98 4.26
CA LEU A 322 4.12 26.29 5.26
C LEU A 322 4.67 27.26 6.32
N ARG A 323 5.09 28.46 5.93
CA ARG A 323 5.48 29.53 6.86
C ARG A 323 4.36 29.80 7.85
N HIS A 324 3.14 30.03 7.37
CA HIS A 324 1.99 30.30 8.26
C HIS A 324 1.69 29.13 9.22
N LEU A 325 1.80 27.89 8.75
CA LEU A 325 1.55 26.70 9.57
C LEU A 325 2.62 26.45 10.65
N LEU A 326 3.89 26.73 10.34
CA LEU A 326 5.03 26.32 11.14
C LEU A 326 5.75 27.50 11.82
N GLU A 327 5.37 28.75 11.55
CA GLU A 327 5.82 29.94 12.28
C GLU A 327 5.71 29.81 13.81
N PRO A 328 4.67 29.15 14.39
CA PRO A 328 4.64 28.92 15.83
C PRO A 328 5.88 28.19 16.37
N ILE A 329 6.58 27.37 15.57
CA ILE A 329 7.83 26.70 15.99
C ILE A 329 8.95 27.73 16.19
N ILE A 330 9.02 28.76 15.34
CA ILE A 330 9.99 29.85 15.46
C ILE A 330 9.68 30.71 16.69
N LEU A 331 8.40 31.00 16.91
CA LEU A 331 7.94 31.78 18.07
C LEU A 331 8.20 31.04 19.39
N LEU A 332 8.14 29.70 19.39
CA LEU A 332 8.47 28.84 20.53
C LEU A 332 9.97 28.52 20.64
N LYS A 333 10.84 29.46 20.26
CA LYS A 333 12.30 29.31 20.37
C LYS A 333 12.75 28.92 21.79
N ASP A 334 12.02 29.38 22.82
CA ASP A 334 12.31 29.17 24.24
C ASP A 334 11.65 27.89 24.79
N GLY A 335 10.91 27.15 23.95
CA GLY A 335 10.19 25.94 24.30
C GLY A 335 8.71 26.16 24.65
N ILE A 336 8.05 25.07 25.02
CA ILE A 336 6.63 25.00 25.38
C ILE A 336 6.45 24.03 26.54
N ASP A 337 5.59 24.39 27.49
CA ASP A 337 5.19 23.51 28.57
C ASP A 337 4.03 22.60 28.13
N LEU A 338 4.21 21.30 28.26
CA LEU A 338 3.21 20.29 27.89
C LEU A 338 2.96 19.34 29.06
N PHE A 339 1.69 19.02 29.30
CA PHE A 339 1.28 18.09 30.33
C PHE A 339 1.37 16.66 29.80
N ILE A 340 2.31 15.87 30.32
CA ILE A 340 2.59 14.49 29.93
C ILE A 340 2.66 13.65 31.20
N ASN A 341 1.94 12.53 31.26
CA ASN A 341 2.00 11.58 32.39
C ASN A 341 1.81 12.24 33.77
N ASN A 342 0.84 13.14 33.88
CA ASN A 342 0.52 13.92 35.08
C ASN A 342 1.59 14.92 35.53
N GLU A 343 2.57 15.23 34.68
CA GLU A 343 3.62 16.20 34.95
C GLU A 343 3.70 17.26 33.84
N ASN A 344 3.97 18.51 34.20
CA ASN A 344 4.33 19.54 33.23
C ASN A 344 5.81 19.38 32.87
N THR A 345 6.07 19.18 31.58
CA THR A 345 7.41 18.98 31.04
C THR A 345 7.71 20.05 29.99
N TRP A 346 8.89 20.65 30.11
CA TRP A 346 9.35 21.68 29.18
C TRP A 346 9.98 21.08 27.91
N PHE A 347 9.38 21.37 26.76
CA PHE A 347 9.77 20.82 25.47
C PHE A 347 10.25 21.87 24.47
N TYR A 348 11.21 21.49 23.63
CA TYR A 348 11.61 22.28 22.45
C TYR A 348 11.11 21.61 21.17
N PRO A 349 10.16 22.23 20.44
CA PRO A 349 9.65 21.68 19.18
C PRO A 349 10.71 21.74 18.08
N ARG A 350 10.94 20.62 17.39
CA ARG A 350 11.81 20.55 16.20
C ARG A 350 11.17 19.66 15.14
N VAL A 351 11.18 20.11 13.90
CA VAL A 351 10.76 19.28 12.75
C VAL A 351 11.85 18.23 12.52
N SER A 352 11.50 16.96 12.68
CA SER A 352 12.43 15.84 12.58
C SER A 352 12.41 15.18 11.21
N THR A 353 11.22 15.04 10.62
CA THR A 353 11.02 14.28 9.38
C THR A 353 9.83 14.82 8.60
N ILE A 354 9.97 14.88 7.27
CA ILE A 354 8.89 15.19 6.34
C ILE A 354 8.74 14.00 5.40
N ILE A 355 7.62 13.31 5.49
CA ILE A 355 7.31 12.17 4.64
C ILE A 355 6.53 12.70 3.44
N ALA A 356 7.09 12.47 2.27
CA ALA A 356 6.53 12.89 1.01
C ALA A 356 6.89 11.87 -0.07
N ASP A 357 6.09 11.81 -1.12
CA ASP A 357 6.52 11.18 -2.36
C ASP A 357 7.53 12.09 -3.09
N TRP A 358 7.95 11.71 -4.30
CA TRP A 358 9.07 12.37 -4.97
C TRP A 358 8.78 13.84 -5.39
N PRO A 359 7.65 14.14 -6.06
CA PRO A 359 7.34 15.51 -6.46
C PRO A 359 7.07 16.43 -5.26
N GLU A 360 6.52 15.90 -4.17
CA GLU A 360 6.24 16.66 -2.95
C GLU A 360 7.55 16.91 -2.21
N ALA A 361 8.44 15.92 -2.13
CA ALA A 361 9.78 16.09 -1.57
C ALA A 361 10.57 17.20 -2.29
N ALA A 362 10.47 17.26 -3.63
CA ALA A 362 11.05 18.33 -4.41
C ALA A 362 10.42 19.70 -4.10
N SER A 363 9.12 19.75 -3.82
CA SER A 363 8.40 20.97 -3.42
C SER A 363 8.82 21.47 -2.04
N PHE A 364 8.97 20.59 -1.05
CA PHE A 364 9.50 20.92 0.28
C PHE A 364 10.96 21.41 0.21
N CYS A 365 11.79 20.77 -0.62
CA CYS A 365 13.20 21.11 -0.76
C CYS A 365 13.46 22.32 -1.67
N LEU A 366 12.49 22.74 -2.50
CA LEU A 366 12.68 23.70 -3.60
C LEU A 366 13.82 23.30 -4.54
N VAL A 367 13.81 22.04 -4.98
CA VAL A 367 14.70 21.56 -6.04
C VAL A 367 13.89 21.34 -7.32
N TYR A 368 14.58 21.30 -8.45
CA TYR A 368 13.92 21.02 -9.74
C TYR A 368 13.22 19.66 -9.71
N LYS A 369 11.91 19.67 -9.97
CA LYS A 369 11.07 18.46 -9.97
C LYS A 369 11.43 17.46 -11.08
N SER A 370 11.98 17.95 -12.19
CA SER A 370 12.25 17.12 -13.37
C SER A 370 13.42 16.15 -13.13
N SER A 371 13.20 14.88 -13.45
CA SER A 371 14.24 13.85 -13.51
C SER A 371 15.29 14.11 -14.61
N ASN A 372 15.01 15.03 -15.53
CA ASN A 372 15.94 15.46 -16.57
C ASN A 372 16.84 16.63 -16.15
N SER A 373 16.68 17.15 -14.93
CA SER A 373 17.60 18.16 -14.41
C SER A 373 19.03 17.60 -14.26
N ASN A 374 20.02 18.49 -14.28
CA ASN A 374 21.42 18.12 -14.14
C ASN A 374 21.71 17.48 -12.77
N LEU A 375 21.02 17.94 -11.71
CA LEU A 375 21.17 17.49 -10.33
C LEU A 375 19.81 17.05 -9.75
N PRO A 376 19.26 15.91 -10.18
CA PRO A 376 17.86 15.53 -9.97
C PRO A 376 17.54 14.98 -8.58
N CYS A 377 18.54 14.80 -7.71
CA CYS A 377 18.31 14.34 -6.36
C CYS A 377 17.99 15.50 -5.41
N HIS A 378 16.93 15.37 -4.62
CA HIS A 378 16.55 16.39 -3.66
C HIS A 378 17.49 16.44 -2.44
N SER A 379 18.28 15.40 -2.17
CA SER A 379 19.15 15.32 -1.00
C SER A 379 20.63 15.60 -1.28
N CYS A 380 21.07 15.51 -2.53
CA CYS A 380 22.49 15.61 -2.89
C CYS A 380 22.69 16.20 -4.29
N LEU A 381 23.94 16.57 -4.61
CA LEU A 381 24.36 17.15 -5.88
C LEU A 381 24.89 16.06 -6.84
N VAL A 382 24.27 14.89 -6.88
CA VAL A 382 24.61 13.85 -7.86
C VAL A 382 24.21 14.30 -9.25
N LYS A 383 25.07 14.05 -10.25
CA LYS A 383 24.75 14.32 -11.65
C LYS A 383 23.80 13.27 -12.23
N ARG A 384 22.98 13.66 -13.20
CA ARG A 384 22.00 12.77 -13.85
C ARG A 384 22.63 11.51 -14.45
N GLU A 385 23.81 11.62 -15.06
CA GLU A 385 24.56 10.49 -15.63
C GLU A 385 25.00 9.46 -14.59
N ASN A 386 25.10 9.88 -13.34
CA ASN A 386 25.57 9.08 -12.21
C ASN A 386 24.43 8.44 -11.41
N LEU A 387 23.16 8.69 -11.77
CA LEU A 387 22.02 8.11 -11.04
C LEU A 387 21.97 6.58 -11.09
N ALA A 388 22.44 5.97 -12.18
CA ALA A 388 22.50 4.52 -12.34
C ALA A 388 23.85 3.94 -11.88
N ASN A 389 24.76 4.77 -11.34
CA ASN A 389 26.04 4.31 -10.83
C ASN A 389 25.85 3.77 -9.40
N ILE A 390 25.78 2.44 -9.33
CA ILE A 390 25.63 1.64 -8.12
C ILE A 390 26.86 1.63 -7.20
N ASP A 391 28.03 2.03 -7.72
CA ASP A 391 29.29 2.00 -6.97
C ASP A 391 29.55 3.31 -6.21
N LEU A 392 28.65 4.30 -6.33
CA LEU A 392 28.76 5.56 -5.59
C LEU A 392 28.41 5.35 -4.12
N SER A 393 29.39 5.61 -3.26
CA SER A 393 29.17 5.70 -1.83
C SER A 393 28.66 7.09 -1.43
N VAL A 394 28.16 7.21 -0.19
CA VAL A 394 27.77 8.51 0.39
C VAL A 394 28.93 9.50 0.40
N ASN A 395 30.17 9.02 0.52
CA ASN A 395 31.36 9.87 0.57
C ASN A 395 31.72 10.44 -0.81
N ASP A 396 31.24 9.82 -1.89
CA ASP A 396 31.50 10.26 -3.26
C ASP A 396 30.53 11.34 -3.75
N VAL A 397 29.52 11.67 -2.93
CA VAL A 397 28.47 12.60 -3.30
C VAL A 397 28.36 13.75 -2.30
N ILE A 398 28.29 14.97 -2.82
CA ILE A 398 28.09 16.17 -2.00
C ILE A 398 26.62 16.25 -1.59
N LEU A 399 26.35 16.20 -0.28
CA LEU A 399 25.00 16.34 0.26
C LEU A 399 24.57 17.81 0.21
N ARG A 400 23.27 18.05 -0.05
CA ARG A 400 22.71 19.39 0.06
C ARG A 400 22.60 19.76 1.54
N THR A 401 23.23 20.87 1.91
CA THR A 401 23.11 21.43 3.26
C THR A 401 22.28 22.70 3.25
N HIS A 402 21.69 23.00 4.39
CA HIS A 402 20.92 24.22 4.59
C HIS A 402 21.78 25.47 4.30
N ASP A 403 22.97 25.55 4.90
CA ASP A 403 23.87 26.70 4.75
C ASP A 403 24.38 26.88 3.32
N GLU A 404 24.77 25.80 2.63
CA GLU A 404 25.29 25.90 1.26
C GLU A 404 24.20 26.28 0.27
N MET A 405 23.00 25.71 0.38
CA MET A 405 21.91 26.02 -0.55
C MET A 405 21.40 27.44 -0.33
N ARG A 406 21.33 27.92 0.92
CA ARG A 406 21.04 29.33 1.22
C ARG A 406 22.10 30.25 0.61
N LYS A 407 23.39 29.96 0.77
CA LYS A 407 24.48 30.75 0.16
C LYS A 407 24.38 30.82 -1.36
N ASN A 408 24.03 29.71 -2.02
CA ASN A 408 23.84 29.71 -3.47
C ASN A 408 22.64 30.55 -3.90
N PHE A 409 21.59 30.60 -3.10
CA PHE A 409 20.44 31.48 -3.34
C PHE A 409 20.80 32.95 -3.15
N GLU A 410 21.51 33.29 -2.07
CA GLU A 410 21.95 34.67 -1.78
C GLU A 410 22.96 35.21 -2.81
N ASN A 411 23.73 34.34 -3.44
CA ASN A 411 24.72 34.69 -4.48
C ASN A 411 24.16 34.61 -5.92
N ASP A 412 22.85 34.42 -6.10
CA ASP A 412 22.19 34.25 -7.41
C ASP A 412 22.73 33.06 -8.26
N THR A 413 23.32 32.05 -7.61
CA THR A 413 23.87 30.85 -8.27
C THR A 413 22.93 29.65 -8.21
N GLN A 414 21.64 29.82 -7.89
CA GLN A 414 20.67 28.71 -7.74
C GLN A 414 20.64 27.70 -8.90
N ARG A 415 20.80 28.17 -10.14
CA ARG A 415 20.74 27.32 -11.34
C ARG A 415 21.88 26.30 -11.39
N SER A 416 23.05 26.63 -10.86
CA SER A 416 24.21 25.71 -10.84
C SER A 416 23.97 24.52 -9.92
N VAL A 417 23.16 24.72 -8.87
CA VAL A 417 22.78 23.70 -7.89
C VAL A 417 21.34 23.20 -8.06
N CYS A 418 20.63 23.58 -9.14
CA CYS A 418 19.25 23.15 -9.43
C CYS A 418 18.25 23.39 -8.27
N ILE A 419 18.37 24.51 -7.55
CA ILE A 419 17.35 24.98 -6.61
C ILE A 419 16.46 26.04 -7.28
N GLU A 420 15.22 26.16 -6.84
CA GLU A 420 14.24 27.10 -7.40
C GLU A 420 14.51 28.54 -6.92
N SER A 421 14.07 29.55 -7.68
CA SER A 421 14.24 30.98 -7.37
C SER A 421 13.27 31.52 -6.31
N VAL A 422 12.84 30.68 -5.37
CA VAL A 422 11.95 31.03 -4.25
C VAL A 422 12.68 30.74 -2.94
N HIS A 423 12.54 31.63 -1.95
CA HIS A 423 13.13 31.41 -0.62
C HIS A 423 12.51 30.20 0.08
N ASN A 424 13.34 29.26 0.50
CA ASN A 424 12.86 28.08 1.23
C ASN A 424 12.59 28.44 2.70
N PHE A 425 11.33 28.36 3.15
CA PHE A 425 10.96 28.68 4.53
C PHE A 425 11.69 27.82 5.58
N PHE A 426 12.00 26.55 5.28
CA PHE A 426 12.68 25.67 6.23
C PHE A 426 14.08 26.15 6.58
N TRP A 427 14.67 27.03 5.77
CA TRP A 427 15.92 27.65 6.11
C TRP A 427 15.82 28.52 7.37
N ASP A 428 14.63 29.05 7.67
CA ASP A 428 14.41 29.93 8.82
C ASP A 428 14.13 29.15 10.12
N LEU A 429 13.98 27.82 10.03
CA LEU A 429 13.74 26.94 11.18
C LEU A 429 15.07 26.50 11.84
N PRO A 430 15.09 26.36 13.18
CA PRO A 430 16.29 25.95 13.90
C PRO A 430 16.58 24.45 13.74
N ASN A 431 17.87 24.10 13.60
CA ASN A 431 18.40 22.73 13.65
C ASN A 431 17.75 21.73 12.67
N ILE A 432 17.39 22.19 11.46
CA ILE A 432 16.86 21.34 10.38
C ILE A 432 17.70 21.48 9.11
N ASN A 433 18.08 20.32 8.55
CA ASN A 433 18.48 20.24 7.14
C ASN A 433 17.30 19.64 6.37
N ILE A 434 16.54 20.47 5.66
CA ILE A 434 15.33 20.08 4.92
C ILE A 434 15.59 18.95 3.91
N TYR A 435 16.75 18.96 3.27
CA TYR A 435 17.15 17.98 2.26
C TYR A 435 17.38 16.58 2.85
N LEU A 436 17.76 16.51 4.13
CA LEU A 436 17.94 15.27 4.88
C LEU A 436 16.72 14.90 5.74
N ALA A 437 15.91 15.87 6.15
CA ALA A 437 14.69 15.67 6.91
C ALA A 437 13.56 15.13 6.03
N THR A 438 13.58 15.47 4.74
CA THR A 438 12.64 14.91 3.76
C THR A 438 13.00 13.47 3.45
N VAL A 439 12.07 12.55 3.67
CA VAL A 439 12.24 11.10 3.52
C VAL A 439 11.26 10.58 2.47
N PRO A 440 11.67 9.62 1.63
CA PRO A 440 10.76 9.05 0.65
C PRO A 440 9.69 8.21 1.36
N ASP A 441 8.44 8.35 0.94
CA ASP A 441 7.40 7.38 1.32
C ASP A 441 7.70 6.02 0.70
N ARG A 442 7.92 5.02 1.57
CA ARG A 442 8.15 3.62 1.20
C ARG A 442 7.12 3.08 0.20
N MET A 443 5.84 3.44 0.34
CA MET A 443 4.79 2.98 -0.56
C MET A 443 5.02 3.51 -1.99
N HIS A 444 5.22 4.81 -2.14
CA HIS A 444 5.45 5.47 -3.43
C HIS A 444 6.83 5.18 -4.04
N HIS A 445 7.81 4.86 -3.18
CA HIS A 445 9.20 4.64 -3.57
C HIS A 445 9.48 3.18 -3.94
N LEU A 446 9.03 2.23 -3.13
CA LEU A 446 9.26 0.79 -3.34
C LEU A 446 8.07 0.12 -4.04
N ASP A 447 6.89 0.14 -3.41
CA ASP A 447 5.74 -0.65 -3.85
C ASP A 447 5.22 -0.16 -5.21
N LEU A 448 4.94 1.14 -5.31
CA LEU A 448 4.45 1.81 -6.53
C LEU A 448 5.58 2.34 -7.42
N GLY A 449 6.83 2.30 -6.94
CA GLY A 449 8.02 2.83 -7.62
C GLY A 449 8.91 1.72 -8.18
N LEU A 450 9.99 1.38 -7.47
CA LEU A 450 11.02 0.46 -7.95
C LEU A 450 10.50 -0.94 -8.32
N PHE A 451 9.55 -1.50 -7.54
CA PHE A 451 8.98 -2.81 -7.88
C PHE A 451 8.10 -2.74 -9.13
N ARG A 452 7.32 -1.66 -9.28
CA ARG A 452 6.53 -1.42 -10.50
C ARG A 452 7.45 -1.36 -11.71
N TYR A 453 8.58 -0.65 -11.62
CA TYR A 453 9.58 -0.63 -12.69
C TYR A 453 10.14 -2.02 -12.98
N GLN A 454 10.46 -2.83 -11.96
CA GLN A 454 10.92 -4.21 -12.14
C GLN A 454 9.92 -5.07 -12.94
N ILE A 455 8.62 -4.97 -12.65
CA ILE A 455 7.57 -5.72 -13.36
C ILE A 455 7.44 -5.24 -14.82
N ILE A 456 7.41 -3.92 -15.03
CA ILE A 456 7.29 -3.33 -16.38
C ILE A 456 8.48 -3.74 -17.23
N PHE A 457 9.71 -3.56 -16.73
CA PHE A 457 10.91 -3.90 -17.47
C PHE A 457 11.07 -5.42 -17.67
N THR A 458 10.51 -6.25 -16.78
CA THR A 458 10.43 -7.69 -17.03
C THR A 458 9.57 -7.98 -18.26
N CYS A 459 8.40 -7.35 -18.37
CA CYS A 459 7.55 -7.50 -19.55
C CYS A 459 8.24 -7.00 -20.83
N ASP A 460 8.98 -5.90 -20.74
CA ASP A 460 9.73 -5.32 -21.86
C ASP A 460 10.86 -6.26 -22.32
N ILE A 461 11.62 -6.85 -21.38
CA ILE A 461 12.64 -7.87 -21.67
C ILE A 461 12.04 -9.09 -22.38
N LEU A 462 10.92 -9.61 -21.86
CA LEU A 462 10.28 -10.79 -22.45
C LEU A 462 9.87 -10.51 -23.90
N LYS A 463 9.36 -9.31 -24.18
CA LYS A 463 8.98 -8.85 -25.53
C LYS A 463 10.19 -8.63 -26.44
N SER A 464 11.30 -8.10 -25.91
CA SER A 464 12.47 -7.74 -26.71
C SER A 464 13.41 -8.91 -27.00
N GLN A 465 13.61 -9.83 -26.03
CA GLN A 465 14.60 -10.90 -26.14
C GLN A 465 14.09 -12.15 -26.87
N HIS A 466 12.77 -12.31 -27.03
CA HIS A 466 12.18 -13.49 -27.65
C HIS A 466 11.28 -13.12 -28.83
N VAL A 467 11.46 -13.83 -29.96
CA VAL A 467 10.61 -13.69 -31.16
C VAL A 467 9.12 -13.90 -30.84
N ASN A 468 8.82 -14.74 -29.86
CA ASN A 468 7.46 -15.00 -29.34
C ASN A 468 7.20 -14.32 -27.99
N GLY A 469 7.84 -13.18 -27.70
CA GLY A 469 7.81 -12.55 -26.39
C GLY A 469 6.41 -12.22 -25.85
N ASN A 470 5.45 -11.89 -26.72
CA ASN A 470 4.05 -11.70 -26.31
C ASN A 470 3.43 -12.98 -25.72
N LYS A 471 3.78 -14.17 -26.25
CA LYS A 471 3.31 -15.45 -25.69
C LYS A 471 3.89 -15.72 -24.30
N LEU A 472 5.12 -15.26 -24.03
CA LEU A 472 5.71 -15.37 -22.69
C LEU A 472 5.02 -14.44 -21.68
N VAL A 473 4.59 -13.26 -22.11
CA VAL A 473 3.77 -12.38 -21.26
C VAL A 473 2.39 -12.99 -21.00
N GLU A 474 1.76 -13.60 -22.02
CA GLU A 474 0.52 -14.37 -21.83
C GLU A 474 0.71 -15.58 -20.91
N GLU A 475 1.87 -16.23 -20.96
CA GLU A 475 2.23 -17.33 -20.06
C GLU A 475 2.40 -16.83 -18.62
N VAL A 476 3.00 -15.66 -18.40
CA VAL A 476 3.05 -14.99 -17.08
C VAL A 476 1.63 -14.74 -16.55
N ASP A 477 0.73 -14.23 -17.39
CA ASP A 477 -0.68 -14.02 -17.02
C ASP A 477 -1.37 -15.35 -16.67
N ARG A 478 -1.13 -16.40 -17.47
CA ARG A 478 -1.68 -17.75 -17.24
C ARG A 478 -1.18 -18.34 -15.93
N ARG A 479 0.11 -18.22 -15.63
CA ARG A 479 0.72 -18.70 -14.37
C ARG A 479 0.17 -17.93 -13.18
N LEU A 480 0.02 -16.61 -13.27
CA LEU A 480 -0.61 -15.79 -12.23
C LEU A 480 -2.07 -16.19 -11.95
N ALA A 481 -2.83 -16.48 -13.01
CA ALA A 481 -4.21 -16.95 -12.88
C ALA A 481 -4.32 -18.38 -12.32
N ALA A 482 -3.29 -19.21 -12.53
CA ALA A 482 -3.22 -20.60 -12.06
C ALA A 482 -2.84 -20.73 -10.58
N ILE A 483 -2.38 -19.67 -9.93
CA ILE A 483 -2.02 -19.71 -8.50
C ILE A 483 -3.23 -20.17 -7.66
N PRO A 484 -3.10 -21.25 -6.88
CA PRO A 484 -4.18 -21.75 -6.03
C PRO A 484 -4.66 -20.71 -5.01
N ARG A 485 -5.92 -20.86 -4.58
CA ARG A 485 -6.46 -20.03 -3.51
C ARG A 485 -5.77 -20.33 -2.19
N PHE A 486 -5.17 -19.31 -1.58
CA PHE A 486 -4.60 -19.38 -0.24
C PHE A 486 -4.99 -18.15 0.60
N PRO A 487 -5.33 -18.29 1.90
CA PRO A 487 -5.62 -17.16 2.77
C PRO A 487 -4.47 -16.13 2.80
N GLY A 488 -4.75 -14.87 2.45
CA GLY A 488 -3.74 -13.81 2.44
C GLY A 488 -2.91 -13.68 1.16
N ILE A 489 -3.22 -14.48 0.13
CA ILE A 489 -2.71 -14.33 -1.25
C ILE A 489 -3.87 -13.87 -2.14
N LYS A 490 -3.65 -12.80 -2.92
CA LYS A 490 -4.61 -12.31 -3.90
C LYS A 490 -4.42 -13.06 -5.22
N ILE A 491 -5.52 -13.48 -5.84
CA ILE A 491 -5.49 -14.09 -7.18
C ILE A 491 -5.59 -12.99 -8.24
N PHE A 492 -4.72 -13.05 -9.25
CA PHE A 492 -4.74 -12.17 -10.40
C PHE A 492 -5.34 -12.91 -11.59
N SER A 493 -6.68 -13.07 -11.61
CA SER A 493 -7.38 -13.87 -12.63
C SER A 493 -7.24 -13.31 -14.05
N ASN A 494 -6.91 -12.03 -14.18
CA ASN A 494 -6.73 -11.33 -15.45
C ASN A 494 -5.25 -10.98 -15.72
N GLY A 495 -4.32 -11.60 -14.99
CA GLY A 495 -2.89 -11.37 -15.13
C GLY A 495 -2.43 -9.94 -14.84
N LEU A 496 -1.40 -9.51 -15.57
CA LEU A 496 -0.72 -8.22 -15.50
C LEU A 496 -1.27 -7.20 -16.51
N GLN A 497 -2.33 -7.51 -17.25
CA GLN A 497 -2.89 -6.64 -18.30
C GLN A 497 -3.34 -5.25 -17.79
N SER A 498 -3.54 -5.09 -16.48
CA SER A 498 -3.91 -3.82 -15.83
C SER A 498 -2.84 -3.25 -14.88
N ILE A 499 -1.53 -3.53 -15.10
CA ILE A 499 -0.43 -3.04 -14.24
C ILE A 499 -0.55 -1.54 -13.92
N ALA A 500 -1.02 -0.71 -14.87
CA ALA A 500 -1.13 0.73 -14.71
C ALA A 500 -2.07 1.18 -13.57
N ARG A 501 -2.97 0.32 -13.06
CA ARG A 501 -3.97 0.65 -12.04
C ARG A 501 -3.84 -0.17 -10.75
N LEU A 502 -2.73 -0.89 -10.57
CA LEU A 502 -2.54 -1.69 -9.37
C LEU A 502 -2.27 -0.79 -8.15
N THR A 503 -3.02 -1.07 -7.09
CA THR A 503 -2.83 -0.49 -5.76
C THR A 503 -1.57 -1.06 -5.09
N ALA A 504 -1.01 -0.36 -4.09
CA ALA A 504 0.14 -0.86 -3.34
C ALA A 504 -0.10 -2.23 -2.67
N SER A 505 -1.33 -2.51 -2.22
CA SER A 505 -1.69 -3.82 -1.67
C SER A 505 -1.63 -4.95 -2.70
N GLU A 506 -1.89 -4.63 -3.97
CA GLU A 506 -1.82 -5.60 -5.06
C GLU A 506 -0.37 -5.87 -5.43
N TYR A 507 0.49 -4.85 -5.53
CA TYR A 507 1.93 -5.05 -5.71
C TYR A 507 2.55 -5.89 -4.60
N ARG A 508 2.19 -5.66 -3.33
CA ARG A 508 2.63 -6.50 -2.21
C ARG A 508 2.15 -7.96 -2.33
N SER A 509 1.01 -8.19 -2.97
CA SER A 509 0.53 -9.54 -3.23
C SER A 509 1.30 -10.18 -4.38
N LEU A 510 1.66 -9.40 -5.42
CA LEU A 510 2.53 -9.86 -6.51
C LEU A 510 3.92 -10.25 -6.00
N MET A 511 4.56 -9.45 -5.14
CA MET A 511 5.89 -9.76 -4.57
C MET A 511 5.98 -11.19 -4.00
N LYS A 512 4.89 -11.67 -3.37
CA LYS A 512 4.82 -13.01 -2.78
C LYS A 512 4.80 -14.14 -3.81
N VAL A 513 4.32 -13.88 -5.01
CA VAL A 513 4.04 -14.93 -6.00
C VAL A 513 4.88 -14.84 -7.27
N MET A 514 5.48 -13.68 -7.56
CA MET A 514 6.19 -13.46 -8.82
C MET A 514 7.37 -14.41 -9.05
N ILE A 515 8.05 -14.86 -7.99
CA ILE A 515 9.14 -15.85 -8.12
C ILE A 515 8.62 -17.12 -8.80
N PHE A 516 7.47 -17.65 -8.37
CA PHE A 516 6.88 -18.87 -8.95
C PHE A 516 6.37 -18.68 -10.38
N VAL A 517 6.04 -17.44 -10.74
CA VAL A 517 5.54 -17.09 -12.07
C VAL A 517 6.70 -17.05 -13.07
N ILE A 518 7.83 -16.47 -12.65
CA ILE A 518 9.01 -16.24 -13.49
C ILE A 518 9.92 -17.48 -13.55
N ASP A 519 9.96 -18.29 -12.50
CA ASP A 519 10.81 -19.48 -12.45
C ASP A 519 10.55 -20.43 -13.62
N ASN A 520 11.62 -20.86 -14.31
CA ASN A 520 11.56 -21.73 -15.48
C ASN A 520 10.55 -21.25 -16.54
N LEU A 521 10.53 -19.93 -16.83
CA LEU A 521 9.61 -19.35 -17.81
C LEU A 521 10.08 -19.52 -19.25
N TYR A 522 11.38 -19.46 -19.49
CA TYR A 522 11.99 -19.56 -20.81
C TYR A 522 13.40 -20.17 -20.73
N ASP A 523 13.81 -20.81 -21.82
CA ASP A 523 15.10 -21.50 -21.95
C ASP A 523 16.28 -20.54 -22.18
N GLU A 524 17.51 -21.06 -22.11
CA GLU A 524 18.76 -20.32 -22.31
C GLU A 524 18.89 -19.68 -23.71
N ASN A 525 19.90 -18.82 -23.88
CA ASN A 525 20.11 -17.97 -25.06
C ASN A 525 20.44 -18.77 -26.34
N ASN A 526 19.48 -19.49 -26.89
CA ASN A 526 19.64 -20.33 -28.07
C ASN A 526 19.86 -19.53 -29.38
N ASN A 527 19.56 -18.23 -29.37
CA ASN A 527 19.57 -17.37 -30.56
C ASN A 527 20.66 -16.26 -30.49
N GLU A 528 21.62 -16.36 -29.57
CA GLU A 528 22.72 -15.39 -29.39
C GLU A 528 22.25 -13.93 -29.31
N VAL A 529 21.15 -13.67 -28.61
CA VAL A 529 20.62 -12.31 -28.44
C VAL A 529 21.56 -11.50 -27.55
N ASP A 530 21.95 -10.31 -28.01
CA ASP A 530 22.77 -9.38 -27.22
C ASP A 530 22.03 -8.94 -25.95
N ASN A 531 22.77 -8.83 -24.83
CA ASN A 531 22.24 -8.49 -23.50
C ASN A 531 21.13 -9.44 -23.00
N PHE A 532 21.13 -10.70 -23.42
CA PHE A 532 20.20 -11.71 -22.94
C PHE A 532 20.24 -11.87 -21.41
N VAL A 533 19.07 -11.93 -20.78
CA VAL A 533 18.93 -12.16 -19.34
C VAL A 533 18.45 -13.58 -19.11
N ASN A 534 19.30 -14.42 -18.54
CA ASN A 534 18.93 -15.79 -18.20
C ASN A 534 17.76 -15.82 -17.22
N ASN A 535 16.88 -16.81 -17.36
CA ASN A 535 15.73 -16.97 -16.47
C ASN A 535 16.16 -17.09 -15.00
N ASP A 536 17.21 -17.86 -14.71
CA ASP A 536 17.81 -17.99 -13.37
C ASP A 536 18.22 -16.64 -12.77
N ASP A 537 18.81 -15.76 -13.58
CA ASP A 537 19.21 -14.43 -13.13
C ASP A 537 17.99 -13.54 -12.89
N LEU A 538 16.96 -13.64 -13.73
CA LEU A 538 15.70 -12.94 -13.52
C LEU A 538 14.97 -13.43 -12.25
N THR A 539 14.95 -14.74 -12.00
CA THR A 539 14.37 -15.33 -10.78
C THR A 539 15.12 -14.87 -9.52
N LYS A 540 16.47 -14.91 -9.55
CA LYS A 540 17.32 -14.37 -8.47
C LYS A 540 17.09 -12.88 -8.23
N LEU A 541 16.80 -12.09 -9.26
CA LEU A 541 16.49 -10.68 -9.11
C LEU A 541 15.22 -10.46 -8.27
N TYR A 542 14.18 -11.29 -8.45
CA TYR A 542 12.98 -11.26 -7.62
C TYR A 542 13.23 -11.79 -6.21
N GLU A 543 14.09 -12.80 -6.05
CA GLU A 543 14.55 -13.29 -4.74
C GLU A 543 15.25 -12.19 -3.94
N TYR A 544 16.24 -11.52 -4.54
CA TYR A 544 16.97 -10.42 -3.89
C TYR A 544 16.08 -9.22 -3.59
N TRP A 545 15.09 -8.93 -4.44
CA TRP A 545 14.06 -7.93 -4.10
C TRP A 545 13.31 -8.34 -2.83
N ASN A 546 12.84 -9.59 -2.75
CA ASN A 546 12.08 -10.07 -1.60
C ASN A 546 12.91 -10.09 -0.31
N GLU A 547 14.16 -10.52 -0.37
CA GLU A 547 15.11 -10.47 0.75
C GLU A 547 15.30 -9.03 1.27
N MET A 548 15.65 -8.11 0.36
CA MET A 548 15.80 -6.69 0.67
C MET A 548 14.50 -6.08 1.23
N TYR A 549 13.35 -6.43 0.66
CA TYR A 549 12.05 -5.93 1.09
C TYR A 549 11.67 -6.42 2.49
N ILE A 550 11.99 -7.68 2.83
CA ILE A 550 11.77 -8.24 4.18
C ILE A 550 12.67 -7.55 5.20
N LEU A 551 13.96 -7.37 4.91
CA LEU A 551 14.90 -6.66 5.77
C LEU A 551 14.45 -5.21 6.02
N SER A 552 13.92 -4.53 5.01
CA SER A 552 13.39 -3.17 5.16
C SER A 552 12.22 -3.05 6.15
N ARG A 553 11.60 -4.17 6.54
CA ARG A 553 10.44 -4.25 7.44
C ARG A 553 10.78 -4.69 8.86
N TYR A 554 12.06 -4.85 9.20
CA TYR A 554 12.45 -5.22 10.56
C TYR A 554 12.01 -4.18 11.60
N GLU A 555 11.66 -4.69 12.78
CA GLU A 555 11.19 -3.86 13.89
C GLU A 555 12.31 -3.22 14.71
N GLU A 556 13.52 -3.76 14.60
CA GLU A 556 14.71 -3.26 15.23
C GLU A 556 15.87 -3.60 14.31
N PHE A 557 16.89 -2.76 14.29
CA PHE A 557 18.09 -3.00 13.51
C PHE A 557 19.32 -2.84 14.38
N SER A 558 20.14 -3.88 14.48
CA SER A 558 21.50 -3.76 14.98
C SER A 558 22.42 -3.15 13.92
N GLU A 559 23.64 -2.74 14.29
CA GLU A 559 24.63 -2.28 13.30
C GLU A 559 24.97 -3.36 12.25
N SER A 560 24.98 -4.62 12.64
CA SER A 560 25.16 -5.73 11.70
C SER A 560 23.95 -5.98 10.79
N ASP A 561 22.72 -5.85 11.29
CA ASP A 561 21.50 -6.00 10.47
C ASP A 561 21.35 -4.87 9.46
N LEU A 562 21.75 -3.68 9.90
CA LEU A 562 21.97 -2.56 9.02
C LEU A 562 22.93 -2.98 7.90
N GLU A 563 24.17 -3.37 8.19
CA GLU A 563 25.14 -3.79 7.14
C GLU A 563 24.57 -4.84 6.17
N LYS A 564 23.91 -5.89 6.69
CA LYS A 564 23.21 -6.90 5.86
C LYS A 564 22.17 -6.27 4.94
N PHE A 565 21.42 -5.29 5.43
CA PHE A 565 20.45 -4.57 4.62
C PHE A 565 21.13 -3.73 3.52
N ASN A 566 22.28 -3.10 3.79
CA ASN A 566 23.06 -2.43 2.74
C ASN A 566 23.44 -3.40 1.63
N ASP A 567 23.95 -4.57 2.03
CA ASP A 567 24.45 -5.58 1.11
C ASP A 567 23.32 -6.15 0.27
N ALA A 568 22.13 -6.37 0.87
CA ALA A 568 20.94 -6.78 0.14
C ALA A 568 20.51 -5.72 -0.90
N ILE A 569 20.53 -4.43 -0.55
CA ILE A 569 20.24 -3.33 -1.49
C ILE A 569 21.23 -3.34 -2.67
N HIS A 570 22.54 -3.43 -2.39
CA HIS A 570 23.57 -3.42 -3.44
C HIS A 570 23.58 -4.68 -4.30
N ARG A 571 23.28 -5.86 -3.72
CA ARG A 571 23.10 -7.10 -4.48
C ARG A 571 21.93 -7.00 -5.44
N TRP A 572 20.76 -6.58 -4.96
CA TRP A 572 19.59 -6.37 -5.80
C TRP A 572 19.85 -5.33 -6.89
N ALA A 573 20.39 -4.15 -6.52
CA ALA A 573 20.59 -3.05 -7.46
C ALA A 573 21.59 -3.38 -8.57
N ARG A 574 22.66 -4.14 -8.26
CA ARG A 574 23.59 -4.67 -9.26
C ARG A 574 22.90 -5.49 -10.32
N MET A 575 22.05 -6.44 -9.90
CA MET A 575 21.29 -7.26 -10.83
C MET A 575 20.23 -6.46 -11.56
N PHE A 576 19.53 -5.55 -10.87
CA PHE A 576 18.50 -4.69 -11.46
C PHE A 576 19.07 -3.82 -12.58
N VAL A 577 20.23 -3.18 -12.36
CA VAL A 577 20.90 -2.37 -13.37
C VAL A 577 21.43 -3.23 -14.50
N LYS A 578 22.08 -4.36 -14.20
CA LYS A 578 22.58 -5.28 -15.24
C LYS A 578 21.44 -5.79 -16.14
N ALA A 579 20.31 -6.16 -15.55
CA ALA A 579 19.18 -6.73 -16.27
C ALA A 579 18.41 -5.69 -17.07
N PHE A 580 18.15 -4.48 -16.53
CA PHE A 580 17.18 -3.57 -17.15
C PHE A 580 17.76 -2.31 -17.81
N LYS A 581 19.08 -2.08 -17.74
CA LYS A 581 19.68 -0.84 -18.26
C LYS A 581 19.42 -0.62 -19.75
N PHE A 582 19.42 -1.70 -20.56
CA PHE A 582 19.24 -1.62 -22.00
C PHE A 582 17.78 -1.53 -22.46
N VAL A 583 16.81 -2.01 -21.65
CA VAL A 583 15.37 -1.84 -21.93
C VAL A 583 14.82 -0.52 -21.43
N SER A 584 15.47 0.09 -20.45
CA SER A 584 15.02 1.36 -19.87
C SER A 584 15.29 2.52 -20.83
N PRO A 585 14.28 3.31 -21.23
CA PRO A 585 14.49 4.49 -22.09
C PRO A 585 15.43 5.53 -21.49
N SER A 586 15.49 5.61 -20.15
CA SER A 586 16.35 6.52 -19.42
C SER A 586 17.71 5.92 -19.04
N ASN A 587 18.02 4.69 -19.48
CA ASN A 587 19.16 3.89 -18.99
C ASN A 587 19.19 3.78 -17.46
N LEU A 588 18.01 3.63 -16.83
CA LEU A 588 17.82 3.58 -15.38
C LEU A 588 18.34 4.80 -14.62
N LYS A 589 18.36 5.98 -15.25
CA LYS A 589 18.61 7.27 -14.58
C LYS A 589 17.41 7.68 -13.72
N LEU A 590 17.12 6.85 -12.71
CA LEU A 590 15.97 6.96 -11.82
C LEU A 590 16.41 7.59 -10.50
N PRO A 591 15.90 8.78 -10.14
CA PRO A 591 16.22 9.39 -8.85
C PRO A 591 15.80 8.51 -7.66
N LYS A 592 14.70 7.74 -7.81
CA LYS A 592 14.25 6.76 -6.81
C LYS A 592 15.30 5.67 -6.56
N LEU A 593 15.96 5.16 -7.60
CA LEU A 593 17.01 4.14 -7.47
C LEU A 593 18.22 4.70 -6.72
N HIS A 594 18.71 5.88 -7.15
CA HIS A 594 19.84 6.55 -6.49
C HIS A 594 19.53 6.87 -5.03
N SER A 595 18.36 7.43 -4.73
CA SER A 595 17.96 7.76 -3.36
C SER A 595 17.87 6.51 -2.47
N TRP A 596 17.48 5.37 -3.04
CA TRP A 596 17.45 4.10 -2.32
C TRP A 596 18.87 3.58 -2.01
N LEU A 597 19.80 3.69 -2.97
CA LEU A 597 21.19 3.27 -2.83
C LEU A 597 22.01 4.16 -1.88
N LEU A 598 21.95 5.48 -2.07
CA LEU A 598 22.74 6.44 -1.30
C LEU A 598 22.30 6.47 0.17
N ARG A 599 21.03 6.18 0.45
CA ARG A 599 20.46 6.35 1.79
C ARG A 599 20.58 5.07 2.61
N THR A 600 21.77 4.49 2.62
CA THR A 600 22.18 3.40 3.49
C THR A 600 21.97 3.78 4.97
N ILE A 601 20.95 3.15 5.58
CA ILE A 601 20.97 2.62 6.94
C ILE A 601 20.70 3.56 8.13
N LYS A 602 21.46 4.63 8.36
CA LYS A 602 21.44 5.29 9.71
C LYS A 602 20.19 6.12 10.01
N ARG A 603 19.35 6.43 9.01
CA ARG A 603 18.06 7.14 9.18
C ARG A 603 16.86 6.38 8.59
N GLN A 604 17.10 5.41 7.72
CA GLN A 604 16.05 4.65 7.05
C GLN A 604 15.31 3.70 8.01
N ALA A 605 16.03 3.03 8.92
CA ALA A 605 15.42 2.14 9.92
C ALA A 605 14.30 2.81 10.75
N ILE A 606 14.48 4.09 11.08
CA ILE A 606 13.57 4.88 11.92
C ILE A 606 12.41 5.48 11.10
N SER A 607 12.62 5.75 9.80
CA SER A 607 11.68 6.49 8.95
C SER A 607 10.83 5.60 8.02
N ILE A 608 11.34 4.44 7.59
CA ILE A 608 10.68 3.51 6.65
C ILE A 608 9.40 2.89 7.23
N ARG A 609 9.19 2.95 8.55
CA ARG A 609 8.01 2.39 9.23
C ARG A 609 6.81 3.32 9.39
N MET A 610 6.85 4.52 8.80
CA MET A 610 5.76 5.50 8.92
C MET A 610 4.54 5.25 8.02
N SER A 611 4.58 4.23 7.14
CA SER A 611 3.43 3.76 6.36
C SER A 611 3.13 2.27 6.61
N GLN A 612 2.42 1.98 7.71
CA GLN A 612 1.75 0.70 7.91
C GLN A 612 0.28 0.85 8.28
N HIS A 613 -0.58 0.27 7.44
CA HIS A 613 -1.91 -0.17 7.83
C HIS A 613 -1.78 -1.28 8.86
N SER A 614 -2.42 -1.11 10.01
CA SER A 614 -2.54 -2.19 10.99
C SER A 614 -3.38 -3.33 10.43
N VAL A 615 -2.82 -4.54 10.38
CA VAL A 615 -3.63 -5.74 10.47
C VAL A 615 -4.14 -5.79 11.91
N ASN A 616 -5.45 -5.71 12.09
CA ASN A 616 -6.08 -5.87 13.40
C ASN A 616 -5.87 -7.31 13.90
N PRO A 617 -5.29 -7.54 15.08
CA PRO A 617 -5.61 -8.73 15.86
C PRO A 617 -6.84 -8.35 16.69
N ALA A 618 -8.02 -8.55 16.14
CA ALA A 618 -9.24 -8.55 16.93
C ALA A 618 -9.98 -9.84 16.64
N LYS A 619 -9.98 -10.73 17.63
CA LYS A 619 -11.16 -11.51 18.01
C LYS A 619 -10.98 -12.14 19.38
N THR A 620 -12.02 -11.95 20.18
CA THR A 620 -12.36 -12.55 21.47
C THR A 620 -12.15 -14.07 21.47
N PRO A 621 -11.69 -14.67 22.58
CA PRO A 621 -11.46 -16.11 22.65
C PRO A 621 -12.77 -16.88 22.43
N ARG A 622 -12.78 -17.74 21.41
CA ARG A 622 -13.81 -18.76 21.20
C ARG A 622 -13.12 -20.10 21.22
N THR A 623 -13.65 -21.03 22.02
CA THR A 623 -13.27 -22.44 22.03
C THR A 623 -13.20 -23.04 20.62
N CYS A 624 -12.18 -23.86 20.35
CA CYS A 624 -12.01 -24.56 19.08
C CYS A 624 -13.31 -25.30 18.70
N LYS A 625 -13.81 -25.06 17.49
CA LYS A 625 -15.01 -25.73 16.98
C LYS A 625 -14.64 -26.70 15.87
N PHE A 626 -14.69 -27.99 16.19
CA PHE A 626 -14.60 -29.05 15.18
C PHE A 626 -15.86 -29.05 14.31
N SER A 627 -15.66 -29.18 13.01
CA SER A 627 -16.71 -29.07 11.99
C SER A 627 -16.52 -30.14 10.93
N ALA A 628 -17.64 -30.64 10.37
CA ALA A 628 -17.63 -31.71 9.36
C ALA A 628 -16.94 -32.99 9.84
N ARG A 629 -17.57 -33.73 10.76
CA ARG A 629 -17.13 -35.07 11.16
C ARG A 629 -17.18 -36.00 9.93
N LEU A 630 -16.02 -36.55 9.57
CA LEU A 630 -15.84 -37.42 8.42
C LEU A 630 -16.02 -38.88 8.80
N PHE A 631 -15.40 -39.30 9.90
CA PHE A 631 -15.36 -40.69 10.33
C PHE A 631 -15.44 -40.81 11.85
N GLU A 632 -15.98 -41.93 12.33
CA GLU A 632 -16.00 -42.36 13.73
C GLU A 632 -15.67 -43.85 13.75
N PHE A 633 -14.67 -44.26 14.55
CA PHE A 633 -14.26 -45.67 14.67
C PHE A 633 -13.69 -45.98 16.07
N SER A 634 -13.67 -47.26 16.43
CA SER A 634 -13.02 -47.76 17.66
C SER A 634 -11.51 -47.83 17.47
N LEU A 635 -10.73 -47.41 18.47
CA LEU A 635 -9.26 -47.52 18.44
C LEU A 635 -8.80 -48.97 18.20
N GLN A 636 -9.54 -49.97 18.71
CA GLN A 636 -9.23 -51.40 18.54
C GLN A 636 -9.34 -51.86 17.07
N ASP A 637 -10.25 -51.25 16.32
CA ASP A 637 -10.53 -51.59 14.91
C ASP A 637 -9.84 -50.63 13.93
N ALA A 638 -9.00 -49.71 14.40
CA ALA A 638 -8.43 -48.63 13.59
C ALA A 638 -7.69 -49.16 12.35
N ASN A 639 -6.88 -50.21 12.49
CA ASN A 639 -6.13 -50.80 11.36
C ASN A 639 -7.07 -51.44 10.32
N THR A 640 -8.14 -52.09 10.76
CA THR A 640 -9.18 -52.65 9.88
C THR A 640 -9.89 -51.52 9.13
N PHE A 641 -10.29 -50.47 9.85
CA PHE A 641 -10.95 -49.30 9.27
C PHE A 641 -10.09 -48.58 8.23
N PHE A 642 -8.80 -48.37 8.51
CA PHE A 642 -7.87 -47.72 7.56
C PHE A 642 -7.70 -48.52 6.26
N ASN A 643 -7.67 -49.86 6.37
CA ASN A 643 -7.60 -50.73 5.19
C ASN A 643 -8.88 -50.68 4.35
N GLU A 644 -10.06 -50.66 4.97
CA GLU A 644 -11.34 -50.54 4.27
C GLU A 644 -11.50 -49.19 3.54
N LYS A 645 -10.95 -48.11 4.10
CA LYS A 645 -11.12 -46.76 3.55
C LYS A 645 -10.02 -46.29 2.61
N LYS A 646 -8.97 -47.10 2.41
CA LYS A 646 -7.78 -46.76 1.62
C LYS A 646 -8.10 -46.17 0.24
N ASP A 647 -9.03 -46.76 -0.50
CA ASP A 647 -9.38 -46.31 -1.86
C ASP A 647 -10.41 -45.16 -1.92
N SER A 648 -10.96 -44.77 -0.77
CA SER A 648 -12.05 -43.80 -0.66
C SER A 648 -11.62 -42.42 -0.12
N VAL A 649 -10.38 -42.30 0.35
CA VAL A 649 -9.83 -41.08 0.97
C VAL A 649 -8.66 -40.52 0.16
N ASP A 650 -8.33 -39.25 0.35
CA ASP A 650 -7.24 -38.60 -0.39
C ASP A 650 -5.83 -39.05 0.07
N ASN A 651 -4.81 -38.84 -0.76
CA ASN A 651 -3.43 -39.28 -0.48
C ASN A 651 -2.84 -38.72 0.83
N LYS A 652 -3.31 -37.55 1.29
CA LYS A 652 -2.86 -36.98 2.57
C LYS A 652 -3.47 -37.72 3.74
N MET A 653 -4.77 -37.99 3.67
CA MET A 653 -5.48 -38.77 4.68
C MET A 653 -4.99 -40.22 4.73
N GLN A 654 -4.59 -40.82 3.59
CA GLN A 654 -3.89 -42.11 3.55
C GLN A 654 -2.56 -42.08 4.30
N THR A 655 -1.75 -41.03 4.09
CA THR A 655 -0.47 -40.82 4.78
C THR A 655 -0.70 -40.62 6.29
N GLY A 656 -1.75 -39.87 6.64
CA GLY A 656 -2.21 -39.70 8.01
C GLY A 656 -2.57 -41.03 8.66
N PHE A 657 -3.44 -41.83 8.04
CA PHE A 657 -3.86 -43.14 8.57
C PHE A 657 -2.68 -44.10 8.78
N ALA A 658 -1.70 -44.10 7.86
CA ALA A 658 -0.52 -44.96 7.98
C ALA A 658 0.39 -44.60 9.18
N ARG A 659 0.34 -43.36 9.67
CA ARG A 659 1.18 -42.86 10.77
C ARG A 659 0.43 -42.61 12.07
N PHE A 660 -0.90 -42.57 12.01
CA PHE A 660 -1.75 -42.13 13.11
C PHE A 660 -1.52 -42.91 14.41
N ILE A 661 -1.54 -44.25 14.35
CA ILE A 661 -1.35 -45.09 15.56
C ILE A 661 0.04 -44.90 16.16
N SER A 662 1.10 -44.98 15.33
CA SER A 662 2.47 -44.78 15.83
C SER A 662 2.69 -43.40 16.47
N CYS A 663 2.07 -42.36 15.90
CA CYS A 663 2.19 -41.01 16.46
C CYS A 663 1.34 -40.82 17.71
N LEU A 664 0.17 -41.46 17.78
CA LEU A 664 -0.67 -41.46 18.97
C LEU A 664 0.04 -42.17 20.12
N ASP A 665 0.63 -43.34 19.88
CA ASP A 665 1.39 -44.09 20.89
C ASP A 665 2.58 -43.26 21.42
N SER A 666 3.37 -42.66 20.52
CA SER A 666 4.48 -41.77 20.93
C SER A 666 4.01 -40.53 21.71
N TYR A 667 2.83 -39.98 21.39
CA TYR A 667 2.27 -38.84 22.12
C TYR A 667 1.79 -39.25 23.52
N LEU A 668 1.20 -40.43 23.66
CA LEU A 668 0.75 -40.96 24.95
C LEU A 668 1.95 -41.31 25.86
N ASP A 669 3.04 -41.81 25.31
CA ASP A 669 4.28 -42.09 26.05
C ASP A 669 4.91 -40.82 26.67
N LEU A 670 4.66 -39.64 26.08
CA LEU A 670 5.13 -38.34 26.61
C LEU A 670 4.25 -37.81 27.76
N LEU A 671 3.03 -38.33 27.91
CA LEU A 671 2.09 -37.95 28.96
C LEU A 671 2.23 -38.94 30.13
N ASP A 672 3.21 -38.71 31.01
CA ASP A 672 3.50 -39.55 32.18
C ASP A 672 2.21 -39.98 32.92
N GLY A 673 1.92 -41.28 32.89
CA GLY A 673 0.80 -41.89 33.64
C GLY A 673 -0.57 -41.91 32.92
N PHE A 674 -0.65 -41.59 31.63
CA PHE A 674 -1.91 -41.67 30.89
C PHE A 674 -2.17 -43.08 30.33
N THR A 675 -3.17 -43.79 30.90
CA THR A 675 -3.59 -45.12 30.40
C THR A 675 -4.98 -45.02 29.77
N ILE A 676 -5.12 -45.39 28.50
CA ILE A 676 -6.42 -45.54 27.86
C ILE A 676 -7.10 -46.80 28.42
N ILE A 677 -8.16 -46.63 29.23
CA ILE A 677 -8.92 -47.73 29.83
C ILE A 677 -10.29 -47.84 29.13
N GLY A 678 -10.50 -48.89 28.34
CA GLY A 678 -11.81 -49.24 27.74
C GLY A 678 -11.88 -49.13 26.21
N GLU A 679 -13.10 -49.22 25.66
CA GLU A 679 -13.38 -48.98 24.23
C GLU A 679 -13.34 -47.47 23.91
N THR A 680 -12.17 -46.98 23.49
CA THR A 680 -12.02 -45.58 23.11
C THR A 680 -12.41 -45.35 21.65
N ARG A 681 -13.30 -44.37 21.45
CA ARG A 681 -13.75 -43.94 20.12
C ARG A 681 -12.96 -42.73 19.66
N ILE A 682 -12.68 -42.70 18.35
CA ILE A 682 -11.95 -41.63 17.68
C ILE A 682 -12.86 -41.02 16.61
N ASN A 683 -13.00 -39.69 16.67
CA ASN A 683 -13.65 -38.91 15.61
C ASN A 683 -12.59 -38.25 14.73
N ILE A 684 -12.72 -38.38 13.40
CA ILE A 684 -11.90 -37.64 12.43
C ILE A 684 -12.73 -36.54 11.80
N TYR A 685 -12.18 -35.32 11.74
CA TYR A 685 -12.85 -34.13 11.22
C TYR A 685 -12.18 -33.60 9.95
N GLY A 686 -12.98 -33.03 9.05
CA GLY A 686 -12.48 -32.40 7.83
C GLY A 686 -11.97 -30.98 8.05
N SER A 687 -12.46 -30.29 9.09
CA SER A 687 -11.97 -28.96 9.46
C SER A 687 -12.20 -28.59 10.92
N VAL A 688 -11.31 -27.78 11.47
CA VAL A 688 -11.45 -27.17 12.80
C VAL A 688 -11.33 -25.66 12.68
N THR A 689 -12.20 -24.94 13.38
CA THR A 689 -12.08 -23.49 13.55
C THR A 689 -11.29 -23.24 14.82
N LEU A 690 -10.09 -22.66 14.67
CA LEU A 690 -9.17 -22.31 15.75
C LEU A 690 -9.65 -21.05 16.49
N GLU A 691 -9.08 -20.80 17.67
CA GLU A 691 -9.47 -19.67 18.53
C GLU A 691 -9.29 -18.30 17.86
N ASN A 692 -8.29 -18.17 16.99
CA ASN A 692 -8.05 -16.97 16.18
C ASN A 692 -9.06 -16.80 15.01
N GLY A 693 -10.03 -17.70 14.89
CA GLY A 693 -11.02 -17.73 13.81
C GLY A 693 -10.50 -18.28 12.48
N ALA A 694 -9.24 -18.72 12.41
CA ALA A 694 -8.71 -19.42 11.25
C ALA A 694 -9.32 -20.82 11.14
N ILE A 695 -9.49 -21.30 9.91
CA ILE A 695 -10.03 -22.64 9.65
C ILE A 695 -8.89 -23.51 9.17
N MET A 696 -8.49 -24.48 9.99
CA MET A 696 -7.58 -25.54 9.58
C MET A 696 -8.41 -26.68 8.94
N ARG A 697 -7.94 -27.22 7.81
CA ARG A 697 -8.61 -28.32 7.09
C ARG A 697 -7.65 -29.49 6.95
N ALA A 698 -8.18 -30.71 6.97
CA ALA A 698 -7.43 -31.93 6.64
C ALA A 698 -7.81 -32.49 5.25
N THR A 699 -8.73 -31.84 4.53
CA THR A 699 -9.21 -32.27 3.21
C THR A 699 -8.62 -31.44 2.07
N ASN A 700 -8.21 -32.09 0.98
CA ASN A 700 -7.60 -31.44 -0.18
C ASN A 700 -8.55 -30.65 -1.10
N ARG A 701 -9.86 -30.69 -0.84
CA ARG A 701 -10.87 -30.06 -1.70
C ARG A 701 -11.90 -29.29 -0.89
N TYR A 702 -12.24 -28.09 -1.36
CA TYR A 702 -13.35 -27.28 -0.85
C TYR A 702 -14.20 -26.79 -2.01
N HIS A 703 -15.49 -27.12 -2.04
CA HIS A 703 -16.40 -26.89 -3.17
C HIS A 703 -15.82 -27.31 -4.53
N ASN A 704 -15.31 -28.54 -4.63
CA ASN A 704 -14.69 -29.11 -5.83
C ASN A 704 -13.46 -28.35 -6.37
N LYS A 705 -12.87 -27.44 -5.58
CA LYS A 705 -11.59 -26.78 -5.89
C LYS A 705 -10.51 -27.31 -4.97
N VAL A 706 -9.30 -27.44 -5.51
CA VAL A 706 -8.10 -27.80 -4.73
C VAL A 706 -7.88 -26.72 -3.66
N TRP A 707 -7.68 -27.14 -2.43
CA TRP A 707 -7.46 -26.25 -1.28
C TRP A 707 -6.26 -26.75 -0.48
N PHE A 708 -5.30 -25.87 -0.24
CA PHE A 708 -4.12 -26.17 0.58
C PHE A 708 -4.30 -25.55 1.96
N SER A 709 -4.15 -26.37 3.00
CA SER A 709 -4.27 -26.00 4.42
C SER A 709 -2.92 -26.20 5.10
N ASP A 710 -2.00 -25.30 4.80
CA ASP A 710 -0.73 -25.23 5.50
C ASP A 710 -0.90 -24.41 6.77
N ILE A 711 -0.18 -24.79 7.82
CA ILE A 711 -0.18 -24.16 9.13
C ILE A 711 1.23 -23.74 9.50
N ALA A 712 1.34 -22.58 10.15
CA ALA A 712 2.56 -22.14 10.82
C ALA A 712 2.36 -22.35 12.33
N ILE A 713 3.28 -23.10 12.94
CA ILE A 713 3.22 -23.49 14.35
C ILE A 713 4.32 -22.72 15.08
N SER A 714 3.94 -21.94 16.08
CA SER A 714 4.90 -21.36 17.02
C SER A 714 5.32 -22.45 17.99
N MET A 715 6.60 -22.79 17.99
CA MET A 715 7.16 -23.77 18.93
C MET A 715 7.39 -23.11 20.29
N ASP A 716 7.32 -23.89 21.36
CA ASP A 716 7.80 -23.45 22.67
C ASP A 716 9.33 -23.27 22.64
N SER A 717 9.82 -22.34 23.45
CA SER A 717 11.24 -22.00 23.58
C SER A 717 12.12 -23.20 23.96
N GLU A 718 11.59 -24.18 24.69
CA GLU A 718 12.29 -25.40 25.08
C GLU A 718 12.43 -26.41 23.91
N GLU A 719 11.41 -26.52 23.05
CA GLU A 719 11.40 -27.43 21.88
C GLU A 719 12.02 -26.82 20.62
N SER A 720 12.26 -25.50 20.61
CA SER A 720 12.82 -24.76 19.47
C SER A 720 14.19 -25.28 19.01
N ASN A 721 14.94 -25.99 19.85
CA ASN A 721 16.28 -26.51 19.51
C ASN A 721 16.24 -27.83 18.74
N ASP A 722 15.13 -28.57 18.78
CA ASP A 722 14.98 -29.87 18.13
C ASP A 722 14.56 -29.74 16.65
N TYR A 723 14.15 -28.53 16.23
CA TYR A 723 13.62 -28.25 14.88
C TYR A 723 14.25 -27.00 14.26
N ILE A 724 14.51 -27.04 12.94
CA ILE A 724 14.95 -25.86 12.18
C ILE A 724 13.72 -24.97 11.94
N SER A 725 13.60 -23.88 12.69
CA SER A 725 12.47 -22.94 12.65
C SER A 725 12.82 -21.59 11.98
N ASP A 726 11.84 -20.93 11.38
CA ASP A 726 11.94 -19.55 10.89
C ASP A 726 11.39 -18.62 11.98
N LYS A 727 12.29 -17.99 12.76
CA LYS A 727 11.92 -17.13 13.92
C LYS A 727 11.02 -17.84 14.96
N GLY A 728 11.28 -19.13 15.23
CA GLY A 728 10.47 -19.93 16.15
C GLY A 728 9.21 -20.56 15.52
N LEU A 729 8.99 -20.36 14.20
CA LEU A 729 7.87 -20.95 13.47
C LEU A 729 8.29 -22.18 12.66
N CYS A 730 7.53 -23.26 12.79
CA CYS A 730 7.62 -24.45 11.94
C CYS A 730 6.41 -24.51 10.99
N TYR A 731 6.67 -24.78 9.70
CA TYR A 731 5.61 -24.92 8.71
C TYR A 731 5.25 -26.40 8.55
N GLY A 732 3.95 -26.68 8.56
CA GLY A 732 3.46 -28.04 8.42
C GLY A 732 2.12 -28.12 7.70
N GLN A 733 1.79 -29.33 7.28
CA GLN A 733 0.51 -29.63 6.66
C GLN A 733 -0.30 -30.56 7.55
N ALA A 734 -1.55 -30.19 7.82
CA ALA A 734 -2.46 -31.03 8.60
C ALA A 734 -2.87 -32.26 7.78
N LEU A 735 -2.52 -33.45 8.27
CA LEU A 735 -2.88 -34.74 7.68
C LEU A 735 -4.21 -35.26 8.23
N LEU A 736 -4.41 -35.17 9.55
CA LEU A 736 -5.63 -35.60 10.24
C LEU A 736 -5.98 -34.63 11.37
N LEU A 737 -7.27 -34.42 11.59
CA LEU A 737 -7.81 -33.76 12.77
C LEU A 737 -8.62 -34.79 13.53
N ALA A 738 -8.15 -35.16 14.72
CA ALA A 738 -8.71 -36.25 15.51
C ALA A 738 -9.17 -35.74 16.88
N GLU A 739 -10.32 -36.23 17.33
CA GLU A 739 -10.77 -36.09 18.72
C GLU A 739 -10.85 -37.49 19.29
N VAL A 740 -10.03 -37.76 20.31
CA VAL A 740 -10.06 -39.01 21.05
C VAL A 740 -10.98 -38.79 22.25
N LEU A 741 -12.06 -39.56 22.32
CA LEU A 741 -13.10 -39.41 23.34
C LEU A 741 -12.63 -40.02 24.67
N THR A 742 -11.81 -39.24 25.39
CA THR A 742 -11.38 -39.46 26.78
C THR A 742 -12.07 -38.45 27.71
N ASP A 743 -11.88 -38.57 29.03
CA ASP A 743 -12.35 -37.58 30.01
C ASP A 743 -11.15 -36.91 30.69
N PRO A 744 -10.77 -35.67 30.31
CA PRO A 744 -11.33 -34.82 29.24
C PRO A 744 -10.94 -35.27 27.82
N PRO A 745 -11.67 -34.85 26.76
CA PRO A 745 -11.40 -35.28 25.39
C PRO A 745 -10.09 -34.69 24.84
N LEU A 746 -9.29 -35.52 24.19
CA LEU A 746 -8.03 -35.12 23.57
C LEU A 746 -8.27 -34.66 22.13
N ASN A 747 -8.02 -33.38 21.88
CA ASN A 747 -8.12 -32.75 20.57
C ASN A 747 -6.74 -32.73 19.90
N LEU A 748 -6.54 -33.58 18.90
CA LEU A 748 -5.25 -33.82 18.27
C LEU A 748 -5.26 -33.40 16.80
N ALA A 749 -4.12 -32.89 16.34
CA ALA A 749 -3.85 -32.66 14.92
C ALA A 749 -2.57 -33.40 14.53
N LEU A 750 -2.67 -34.32 13.57
CA LEU A 750 -1.50 -34.97 13.00
C LEU A 750 -0.94 -34.10 11.89
N ILE A 751 0.30 -33.65 12.05
CA ILE A 751 0.90 -32.64 11.18
C ILE A 751 2.17 -33.21 10.55
N GLN A 752 2.31 -33.02 9.25
CA GLN A 752 3.57 -33.25 8.54
C GLN A 752 4.38 -31.96 8.51
N CYS A 753 5.47 -31.91 9.29
CA CYS A 753 6.37 -30.76 9.29
C CYS A 753 7.28 -30.75 8.05
N TYR A 754 7.48 -29.57 7.45
CA TYR A 754 8.43 -29.36 6.37
C TYR A 754 9.67 -28.64 6.90
N ARG A 755 10.86 -29.08 6.48
CA ARG A 755 12.09 -28.31 6.72
C ARG A 755 12.09 -27.07 5.83
N VAL A 756 12.51 -25.93 6.36
CA VAL A 756 12.54 -24.63 5.66
C VAL A 756 13.23 -24.72 4.28
N TYR A 757 14.34 -25.45 4.18
CA TYR A 757 15.06 -25.68 2.91
C TYR A 757 14.34 -26.60 1.91
N THR A 758 13.50 -27.53 2.36
CA THR A 758 12.72 -28.41 1.48
C THR A 758 11.38 -27.81 1.08
N TRP A 759 10.79 -26.91 1.87
CA TRP A 759 9.55 -26.21 1.52
C TRP A 759 9.72 -25.34 0.26
N CYS A 760 10.84 -24.62 0.16
CA CYS A 760 11.20 -23.85 -1.04
C CYS A 760 11.44 -24.72 -2.29
N ARG A 761 11.77 -26.02 -2.14
CA ARG A 761 12.08 -26.95 -3.24
C ARG A 761 10.99 -27.97 -3.56
N SER A 762 9.97 -28.14 -2.72
CA SER A 762 8.96 -29.21 -2.88
C SER A 762 7.69 -28.77 -3.61
N HIS A 763 7.49 -27.46 -3.80
CA HIS A 763 6.40 -26.92 -4.63
C HIS A 763 6.74 -26.86 -6.12
N SER A 764 7.94 -27.32 -6.52
CA SER A 764 8.44 -27.31 -7.91
C SER A 764 8.44 -28.69 -8.60
N THR A 765 7.76 -29.69 -8.04
CA THR A 765 7.42 -30.90 -8.81
C THR A 765 5.92 -30.96 -9.08
N PRO A 766 5.49 -31.04 -10.35
CA PRO A 766 4.11 -31.43 -10.65
C PRO A 766 3.90 -32.87 -10.19
N ILE A 767 2.70 -33.18 -9.67
CA ILE A 767 2.20 -34.55 -9.66
C ILE A 767 1.87 -34.94 -11.09
#